data_AF-A0A958B1J3-F1
#
_entry.id   AF-A0A958B1J3-F1
#
_cell.length_a   1.000
_cell.length_b   1.000
_cell.length_c   1.000
_cell.angle_alpha   90.00
_cell.angle_beta   90.00
_cell.angle_gamma   90.00
#
_symmetry.space_group_name_H-M   'P 1'
#
loop_
_entity.id
_entity.type
_entity.pdbx_description
1 polymer ?
#
loop_
_entity_poly.entity_id
_entity_poly.type
_entity_poly.pdbx_seq_one_letter_code
_entity_poly.pdbx_strand_id
1 'polypeptide(L)'
;MTRKLVLLTLLILALALVSACGPAAEEAAPTATAVPPTATAVPPTDTPVPPTATPVPPTDTPVPPTATPVPPTATPEPPQSSAVLDDATAYYSSGPKTISADDLFANLNDGDAENDPFILSVRALEDDTAGHIPGAYNVSIKELFTPDVLADLPTDQPIVVYCYTGQTAAQATAALNVMGYDASSLVFGMSGWTNDPTAYVKRFDAEKVARQYPTSTEEVAWPEASGETPDALGETSVAAAEAYFTDGGPKLIAADDVYNNLNDGDPDNDPFIISVRSAEDYAKGHVPGAVWASPKELFTADMLAKLPADRPIVTYCYTGQTAGQVTAGLNLLGYDAASMTYGMSGWSDDPEVYVKRFDPETTPRDFAFDTGAPASLAAGKMADDSAAAGNEVMDAAVAYFSAGPKTIAADALFENLNDGDETNDPYVISVRKPEDYAVGHIPGAVNISPADLFNPDVMATLPTDQPIVAYCYTGQSASQVTSALNMAGYDASNLVFGMSSWTTDPEVYKTRFEPETAKSYPTTTDPFEATGEYAAPSPLAATVAEAANTYFDAGMKTIKADALYENLNDGDETNDPYIISVRSADDYGKGHLPGAVWEDPKALFTPEGLATLPTDQPIVVYCYTGQTASQVTSALNLLGYDASSLVFGMSSWSDDPDVFAKRFDAAKAAHDYATEASQ
;
A
#
# COMPACT_ATOMS: atom_id res chain seq x y z
N MET A 1 -46.23 39.04 -24.54
CA MET A 1 -46.65 37.91 -25.37
C MET A 1 -46.47 36.67 -24.47
N THR A 2 -47.47 36.01 -23.86
CA THR A 2 -48.72 35.38 -24.37
C THR A 2 -48.50 34.48 -25.59
N ARG A 3 -48.93 33.20 -25.61
CA ARG A 3 -49.57 32.34 -24.57
C ARG A 3 -49.44 30.84 -24.97
N LYS A 4 -49.70 29.89 -24.03
CA LYS A 4 -49.73 28.42 -24.30
C LYS A 4 -50.84 27.99 -25.28
N LEU A 5 -50.63 26.87 -25.98
CA LEU A 5 -51.62 26.14 -26.81
C LEU A 5 -51.18 24.65 -27.00
N VAL A 6 -52.04 23.68 -27.39
CA VAL A 6 -53.12 23.03 -26.60
C VAL A 6 -53.58 21.68 -27.24
N LEU A 7 -53.81 20.62 -26.44
CA LEU A 7 -54.45 19.29 -26.74
C LEU A 7 -53.83 18.43 -27.90
N LEU A 8 -53.83 17.07 -27.97
CA LEU A 8 -54.49 15.89 -27.37
C LEU A 8 -55.58 15.22 -28.26
N THR A 9 -55.59 13.86 -28.31
CA THR A 9 -56.57 12.93 -28.94
C THR A 9 -56.62 12.93 -30.49
N LEU A 10 -57.08 11.89 -31.23
CA LEU A 10 -57.84 10.65 -30.92
C LEU A 10 -57.72 9.61 -32.07
N LEU A 11 -57.66 8.28 -31.80
CA LEU A 11 -58.44 7.26 -32.55
C LEU A 11 -58.46 5.87 -31.87
N ILE A 12 -59.47 5.05 -32.20
CA ILE A 12 -59.70 3.67 -31.75
C ILE A 12 -60.20 2.84 -32.96
N LEU A 13 -59.85 1.56 -33.05
CA LEU A 13 -60.64 0.57 -33.80
C LEU A 13 -60.55 -0.82 -33.13
N ALA A 14 -61.58 -1.65 -33.26
CA ALA A 14 -61.71 -2.94 -32.55
C ALA A 14 -62.47 -3.99 -33.38
N LEU A 15 -62.26 -5.28 -33.09
CA LEU A 15 -63.21 -6.37 -33.37
C LEU A 15 -62.91 -7.60 -32.48
N ALA A 16 -63.88 -8.51 -32.28
CA ALA A 16 -63.79 -9.63 -31.32
C ALA A 16 -64.63 -10.88 -31.71
N LEU A 17 -64.24 -12.05 -31.18
CA LEU A 17 -64.90 -13.38 -31.12
C LEU A 17 -64.30 -14.13 -29.90
N VAL A 18 -64.92 -15.00 -29.07
CA VAL A 18 -66.17 -15.81 -29.05
C VAL A 18 -66.08 -17.11 -29.89
N SER A 19 -66.29 -18.36 -29.41
CA SER A 19 -66.51 -19.00 -28.08
C SER A 19 -66.57 -20.55 -28.29
N ALA A 20 -66.54 -21.50 -27.34
CA ALA A 20 -66.11 -21.62 -25.91
C ALA A 20 -66.31 -23.11 -25.46
N CYS A 21 -66.31 -23.41 -24.14
CA CYS A 21 -66.69 -24.68 -23.46
C CYS A 21 -65.60 -25.76 -23.20
N GLY A 22 -65.70 -26.46 -22.05
CA GLY A 22 -64.98 -27.70 -21.67
C GLY A 22 -65.88 -28.95 -21.79
N PRO A 23 -65.77 -30.04 -20.97
CA PRO A 23 -65.08 -30.18 -19.66
C PRO A 23 -64.35 -31.57 -19.41
N ALA A 24 -64.05 -31.88 -18.12
CA ALA A 24 -63.58 -33.17 -17.52
C ALA A 24 -62.12 -33.62 -17.83
N ALA A 25 -61.24 -34.06 -16.91
CA ALA A 25 -61.33 -34.95 -15.71
C ALA A 25 -61.35 -36.45 -16.06
N GLU A 26 -60.72 -37.41 -15.33
CA GLU A 26 -59.99 -37.38 -14.03
C GLU A 26 -58.44 -37.53 -14.27
N GLU A 27 -57.50 -38.18 -13.53
CA GLU A 27 -57.45 -39.02 -12.31
C GLU A 27 -56.07 -38.91 -11.57
N ALA A 28 -56.06 -39.14 -10.24
CA ALA A 28 -55.00 -39.54 -9.28
C ALA A 28 -53.50 -39.05 -9.32
N ALA A 29 -53.03 -38.63 -8.14
CA ALA A 29 -51.61 -38.45 -7.71
C ALA A 29 -51.21 -39.61 -6.74
N PRO A 30 -50.32 -39.54 -5.70
CA PRO A 30 -49.33 -38.52 -5.26
C PRO A 30 -47.98 -39.05 -4.66
N THR A 31 -47.16 -38.10 -4.16
CA THR A 31 -46.17 -38.22 -3.04
C THR A 31 -44.74 -38.71 -3.30
N ALA A 32 -43.79 -38.13 -2.57
CA ALA A 32 -42.37 -38.47 -2.50
C ALA A 32 -41.96 -39.03 -1.12
N THR A 33 -40.73 -39.52 -0.96
CA THR A 33 -39.74 -39.16 0.12
C THR A 33 -38.47 -40.03 -0.01
N ALA A 34 -37.32 -39.51 0.43
CA ALA A 34 -35.98 -40.11 0.29
C ALA A 34 -35.58 -41.13 1.38
N VAL A 35 -34.52 -41.91 1.10
CA VAL A 35 -33.43 -42.34 2.04
C VAL A 35 -32.15 -42.70 1.23
N PRO A 36 -30.93 -42.88 1.81
CA PRO A 36 -29.73 -42.21 1.27
C PRO A 36 -28.55 -43.19 0.92
N PRO A 37 -27.22 -42.89 1.07
CA PRO A 37 -26.18 -43.45 0.19
C PRO A 37 -25.53 -44.78 0.63
N THR A 38 -24.70 -45.34 -0.25
CA THR A 38 -23.56 -46.23 0.07
C THR A 38 -22.48 -46.07 -1.01
N ALA A 39 -21.20 -46.07 -0.63
CA ALA A 39 -20.07 -45.86 -1.55
C ALA A 39 -19.35 -47.16 -1.92
N THR A 40 -18.81 -47.23 -3.14
CA THR A 40 -17.75 -48.15 -3.57
C THR A 40 -16.91 -47.45 -4.65
N ALA A 41 -15.57 -47.49 -4.54
CA ALA A 41 -14.66 -46.91 -5.53
C ALA A 41 -14.33 -47.89 -6.67
N VAL A 42 -13.80 -47.36 -7.79
CA VAL A 42 -13.27 -48.12 -8.92
C VAL A 42 -11.89 -47.56 -9.27
N PRO A 43 -10.84 -48.39 -9.46
CA PRO A 43 -9.47 -47.90 -9.66
C PRO A 43 -9.22 -47.39 -11.09
N PRO A 44 -8.19 -46.55 -11.30
CA PRO A 44 -7.70 -46.18 -12.62
C PRO A 44 -7.05 -47.38 -13.35
N THR A 45 -6.81 -47.24 -14.64
CA THR A 45 -6.02 -48.21 -15.43
C THR A 45 -5.22 -47.45 -16.48
N ASP A 46 -3.89 -47.46 -16.35
CA ASP A 46 -2.99 -46.76 -17.25
C ASP A 46 -2.90 -47.44 -18.61
N THR A 47 -3.17 -46.71 -19.69
CA THR A 47 -2.74 -47.04 -21.06
C THR A 47 -2.72 -45.76 -21.90
N PRO A 48 -1.54 -45.20 -22.25
CA PRO A 48 -1.45 -44.05 -23.13
C PRO A 48 -1.77 -44.42 -24.58
N VAL A 49 -2.49 -43.54 -25.29
CA VAL A 49 -2.83 -43.69 -26.72
C VAL A 49 -1.96 -42.74 -27.55
N PRO A 50 -1.27 -43.22 -28.61
CA PRO A 50 -0.33 -42.39 -29.37
C PRO A 50 -1.03 -41.39 -30.31
N PRO A 51 -0.43 -40.20 -30.54
CA PRO A 51 -1.02 -39.19 -31.41
C PRO A 51 -0.97 -39.61 -32.88
N THR A 52 -2.11 -39.53 -33.57
CA THR A 52 -2.21 -39.76 -35.03
C THR A 52 -2.45 -38.42 -35.73
N ALA A 53 -1.39 -37.85 -36.31
CA ALA A 53 -1.50 -36.66 -37.15
C ALA A 53 -2.16 -37.00 -38.50
N THR A 54 -3.24 -36.31 -38.86
CA THR A 54 -3.82 -36.32 -40.22
C THR A 54 -4.53 -34.99 -40.48
N PRO A 55 -4.06 -34.16 -41.44
CA PRO A 55 -4.71 -32.89 -41.73
C PRO A 55 -5.99 -33.07 -42.54
N VAL A 56 -7.03 -32.31 -42.19
CA VAL A 56 -8.31 -32.24 -42.93
C VAL A 56 -8.28 -30.99 -43.82
N PRO A 57 -8.69 -31.06 -45.10
CA PRO A 57 -8.65 -29.91 -46.01
C PRO A 57 -9.73 -28.86 -45.68
N PRO A 58 -9.49 -27.56 -45.96
CA PRO A 58 -10.50 -26.52 -45.81
C PRO A 58 -11.67 -26.74 -46.77
N THR A 59 -12.87 -26.35 -46.36
CA THR A 59 -14.09 -26.37 -47.19
C THR A 59 -14.69 -24.97 -47.24
N ASP A 60 -14.57 -24.31 -48.39
CA ASP A 60 -15.12 -22.97 -48.60
C ASP A 60 -16.66 -22.98 -48.66
N THR A 61 -17.32 -22.67 -47.55
CA THR A 61 -18.75 -22.29 -47.53
C THR A 61 -19.04 -21.38 -46.33
N PRO A 62 -19.32 -20.08 -46.52
CA PRO A 62 -19.66 -19.18 -45.43
C PRO A 62 -21.09 -19.45 -44.92
N VAL A 63 -21.23 -19.64 -43.60
CA VAL A 63 -22.51 -19.75 -42.91
C VAL A 63 -22.94 -18.35 -42.43
N PRO A 64 -24.21 -17.93 -42.61
CA PRO A 64 -24.66 -16.61 -42.16
C PRO A 64 -24.71 -16.51 -40.63
N PRO A 65 -24.34 -15.37 -40.02
CA PRO A 65 -24.37 -15.19 -38.58
C PRO A 65 -25.81 -15.22 -38.05
N THR A 66 -26.09 -16.13 -37.12
CA THR A 66 -27.37 -16.18 -36.41
C THR A 66 -27.25 -15.36 -35.13
N ALA A 67 -27.81 -14.15 -35.14
CA ALA A 67 -27.85 -13.28 -33.97
C ALA A 67 -28.82 -13.85 -32.92
N THR A 68 -28.27 -14.64 -32.00
CA THR A 68 -28.92 -15.00 -30.73
C THR A 68 -27.83 -14.90 -29.66
N PRO A 69 -27.92 -13.96 -28.71
CA PRO A 69 -26.94 -13.87 -27.65
C PRO A 69 -27.01 -15.15 -26.82
N VAL A 70 -25.87 -15.84 -26.69
CA VAL A 70 -25.69 -16.85 -25.65
C VAL A 70 -25.78 -16.08 -24.32
N PRO A 71 -26.59 -16.50 -23.33
CA PRO A 71 -26.51 -15.91 -22.00
C PRO A 71 -25.07 -16.07 -21.50
N PRO A 72 -24.47 -15.09 -20.82
CA PRO A 72 -23.08 -15.17 -20.41
C PRO A 72 -22.88 -16.45 -19.58
N THR A 73 -21.96 -17.30 -20.04
CA THR A 73 -21.33 -18.29 -19.17
C THR A 73 -20.80 -17.51 -17.98
N ALA A 74 -21.10 -17.96 -16.76
CA ALA A 74 -20.57 -17.30 -15.57
C ALA A 74 -19.03 -17.24 -15.68
N THR A 75 -18.47 -16.03 -15.63
CA THR A 75 -17.03 -15.83 -15.50
C THR A 75 -16.56 -16.64 -14.31
N PRO A 76 -15.50 -17.45 -14.42
CA PRO A 76 -14.97 -18.15 -13.26
C PRO A 76 -14.52 -17.10 -12.24
N GLU A 77 -15.06 -17.17 -11.03
CA GLU A 77 -14.39 -16.54 -9.88
C GLU A 77 -12.99 -17.18 -9.78
N PRO A 78 -11.90 -16.40 -9.64
CA PRO A 78 -10.58 -16.97 -9.42
C PRO A 78 -10.65 -17.81 -8.14
N PRO A 79 -10.21 -19.08 -8.15
CA PRO A 79 -10.40 -19.98 -7.03
C PRO A 79 -9.44 -19.63 -5.89
N GLN A 80 -9.81 -18.61 -5.12
CA GLN A 80 -9.22 -18.21 -3.84
C GLN A 80 -9.41 -19.35 -2.82
N SER A 81 -8.62 -20.41 -2.94
CA SER A 81 -8.54 -21.42 -1.88
C SER A 81 -7.90 -20.73 -0.68
N SER A 82 -8.62 -20.65 0.44
CA SER A 82 -8.21 -19.80 1.56
C SER A 82 -6.80 -20.11 2.06
N ALA A 83 -6.39 -21.39 2.05
CA ALA A 83 -5.03 -21.79 2.41
C ALA A 83 -3.94 -21.05 1.59
N VAL A 84 -4.04 -21.01 0.26
CA VAL A 84 -3.06 -20.30 -0.59
C VAL A 84 -3.09 -18.79 -0.34
N LEU A 85 -4.25 -18.24 0.04
CA LEU A 85 -4.38 -16.83 0.42
C LEU A 85 -3.78 -16.54 1.81
N ASP A 86 -4.01 -17.40 2.79
CA ASP A 86 -3.45 -17.31 4.14
C ASP A 86 -1.91 -17.42 4.08
N ASP A 87 -1.40 -18.41 3.33
CA ASP A 87 0.02 -18.63 3.04
C ASP A 87 0.67 -17.42 2.34
N ALA A 88 0.01 -16.89 1.29
CA ALA A 88 0.50 -15.71 0.58
C ALA A 88 0.50 -14.47 1.48
N THR A 89 -0.58 -14.23 2.23
CA THR A 89 -0.68 -13.10 3.16
C THR A 89 0.45 -13.14 4.20
N ALA A 90 0.71 -14.31 4.78
CA ALA A 90 1.79 -14.52 5.74
C ALA A 90 3.18 -14.23 5.15
N TYR A 91 3.43 -14.64 3.89
CA TYR A 91 4.69 -14.32 3.22
C TYR A 91 4.82 -12.81 2.95
N TYR A 92 3.87 -12.24 2.19
CA TYR A 92 4.01 -10.90 1.66
C TYR A 92 3.95 -9.80 2.73
N SER A 93 3.34 -10.03 3.90
CA SER A 93 3.39 -9.10 5.03
C SER A 93 4.84 -8.84 5.51
N SER A 94 5.69 -9.86 5.48
CA SER A 94 7.13 -9.69 5.78
C SER A 94 7.83 -8.89 4.68
N GLY A 95 7.45 -9.14 3.42
CA GLY A 95 7.90 -8.43 2.22
C GLY A 95 8.75 -9.32 1.29
N PRO A 96 8.87 -8.95 0.00
CA PRO A 96 9.68 -9.69 -0.97
C PRO A 96 11.14 -9.95 -0.52
N LYS A 97 11.54 -11.21 -0.35
CA LYS A 97 12.87 -11.60 0.16
C LYS A 97 13.95 -11.62 -0.93
N THR A 98 15.08 -10.96 -0.68
CA THR A 98 16.23 -10.91 -1.59
C THR A 98 17.56 -10.87 -0.85
N ILE A 99 18.61 -11.48 -1.40
CA ILE A 99 20.00 -11.40 -0.89
C ILE A 99 20.92 -10.78 -1.95
N SER A 100 21.89 -9.94 -1.55
CA SER A 100 22.84 -9.39 -2.52
C SER A 100 24.00 -10.35 -2.79
N ALA A 101 24.68 -10.17 -3.92
CA ALA A 101 25.89 -10.94 -4.24
C ALA A 101 27.02 -10.71 -3.22
N ASP A 102 27.09 -9.52 -2.61
CA ASP A 102 28.12 -9.21 -1.60
C ASP A 102 27.85 -9.98 -0.31
N ASP A 103 26.59 -10.03 0.13
CA ASP A 103 26.18 -10.69 1.36
C ASP A 103 26.28 -12.22 1.22
N LEU A 104 25.80 -12.78 0.09
CA LEU A 104 25.95 -14.20 -0.22
C LEU A 104 27.42 -14.61 -0.29
N PHE A 105 28.27 -13.82 -0.94
CA PHE A 105 29.71 -14.12 -0.99
C PHE A 105 30.37 -13.98 0.37
N ALA A 106 29.96 -13.00 1.20
CA ALA A 106 30.48 -12.84 2.56
C ALA A 106 30.13 -14.04 3.44
N ASN A 107 28.90 -14.54 3.36
CA ASN A 107 28.41 -15.73 4.07
C ASN A 107 29.27 -16.95 3.71
N LEU A 108 29.33 -17.30 2.41
CA LEU A 108 30.09 -18.43 1.85
C LEU A 108 31.63 -18.35 2.06
N ASN A 109 32.14 -17.32 2.74
CA ASN A 109 33.56 -17.10 3.00
C ASN A 109 33.87 -16.62 4.43
N ASP A 110 32.92 -16.65 5.37
CA ASP A 110 33.16 -16.26 6.77
C ASP A 110 33.96 -17.33 7.55
N GLY A 111 33.80 -18.60 7.16
CA GLY A 111 34.45 -19.78 7.73
C GLY A 111 33.52 -20.70 8.53
N ASP A 112 32.22 -20.46 8.55
CA ASP A 112 31.19 -21.15 9.33
C ASP A 112 30.13 -21.82 8.42
N ALA A 113 30.51 -22.93 7.80
CA ALA A 113 29.66 -23.70 6.88
C ALA A 113 28.43 -24.37 7.55
N GLU A 114 28.15 -24.11 8.84
CA GLU A 114 26.86 -24.42 9.47
C GLU A 114 25.81 -23.33 9.21
N ASN A 115 26.19 -22.18 8.64
CA ASN A 115 25.29 -21.08 8.26
C ASN A 115 25.14 -20.86 6.73
N ASP A 116 25.79 -21.69 5.90
CA ASP A 116 25.77 -21.58 4.44
C ASP A 116 24.39 -21.94 3.83
N PRO A 117 23.80 -21.09 2.98
CA PRO A 117 22.49 -21.35 2.39
C PRO A 117 22.56 -22.39 1.25
N PHE A 118 21.46 -23.10 1.04
CA PHE A 118 21.29 -23.98 -0.11
C PHE A 118 21.14 -23.16 -1.40
N ILE A 119 22.21 -23.11 -2.20
CA ILE A 119 22.24 -22.29 -3.42
C ILE A 119 21.58 -23.03 -4.58
N LEU A 120 20.54 -22.43 -5.17
CA LEU A 120 19.68 -23.08 -6.17
C LEU A 120 19.66 -22.31 -7.49
N SER A 121 20.23 -22.91 -8.53
CA SER A 121 20.21 -22.39 -9.89
C SER A 121 18.99 -22.90 -10.66
N VAL A 122 18.12 -21.97 -11.11
CA VAL A 122 16.99 -22.27 -12.00
C VAL A 122 17.26 -21.88 -13.47
N ARG A 123 18.54 -21.93 -13.87
CA ARG A 123 18.98 -21.77 -15.27
C ARG A 123 18.89 -23.09 -16.04
N ALA A 124 19.00 -23.02 -17.37
CA ALA A 124 19.21 -24.22 -18.18
C ALA A 124 20.56 -24.88 -17.85
N LEU A 125 20.57 -26.22 -17.79
CA LEU A 125 21.75 -27.03 -17.44
C LEU A 125 22.98 -26.76 -18.33
N GLU A 126 22.79 -26.36 -19.59
CA GLU A 126 23.88 -25.96 -20.49
C GLU A 126 24.61 -24.69 -20.01
N ASP A 127 23.87 -23.65 -19.61
CA ASP A 127 24.45 -22.43 -19.04
C ASP A 127 25.01 -22.66 -17.62
N ASP A 128 24.49 -23.66 -16.90
CA ASP A 128 24.90 -23.96 -15.54
C ASP A 128 26.18 -24.79 -15.47
N THR A 129 26.31 -25.81 -16.32
CA THR A 129 27.57 -26.57 -16.50
C THR A 129 28.67 -25.75 -17.17
N ALA A 130 28.33 -24.70 -17.94
CA ALA A 130 29.30 -23.73 -18.45
C ALA A 130 29.88 -22.83 -17.34
N GLY A 131 29.13 -22.57 -16.27
CA GLY A 131 29.65 -22.00 -15.02
C GLY A 131 28.57 -21.52 -14.07
N HIS A 132 28.68 -21.86 -12.78
CA HIS A 132 27.70 -21.60 -11.72
C HIS A 132 28.33 -21.02 -10.44
N ILE A 133 27.51 -20.63 -9.45
CA ILE A 133 27.98 -20.24 -8.12
C ILE A 133 28.52 -21.49 -7.41
N PRO A 134 29.75 -21.51 -6.86
CA PRO A 134 30.30 -22.68 -6.19
C PRO A 134 29.37 -23.24 -5.12
N GLY A 135 29.10 -24.56 -5.17
CA GLY A 135 28.15 -25.23 -4.27
C GLY A 135 26.69 -25.22 -4.74
N ALA A 136 26.37 -24.59 -5.88
CA ALA A 136 24.99 -24.53 -6.38
C ALA A 136 24.48 -25.84 -7.00
N TYR A 137 23.23 -26.16 -6.69
CA TYR A 137 22.45 -27.23 -7.30
C TYR A 137 21.66 -26.67 -8.48
N ASN A 138 21.44 -27.46 -9.53
CA ASN A 138 20.64 -27.05 -10.71
C ASN A 138 19.40 -27.92 -10.90
N VAL A 139 18.28 -27.27 -11.23
CA VAL A 139 17.04 -27.89 -11.69
C VAL A 139 16.31 -26.93 -12.64
N SER A 140 15.52 -27.46 -13.58
CA SER A 140 14.62 -26.62 -14.38
C SER A 140 13.58 -25.95 -13.48
N ILE A 141 13.29 -24.67 -13.71
CA ILE A 141 12.20 -23.99 -12.98
C ILE A 141 10.83 -24.67 -13.18
N LYS A 142 10.68 -25.48 -14.24
CA LYS A 142 9.47 -26.29 -14.52
C LYS A 142 9.39 -27.60 -13.72
N GLU A 143 10.52 -28.06 -13.17
CA GLU A 143 10.65 -29.32 -12.45
C GLU A 143 10.77 -29.08 -10.93
N LEU A 144 11.24 -27.90 -10.52
CA LEU A 144 11.42 -27.46 -9.13
C LEU A 144 10.22 -27.71 -8.21
N PHE A 145 8.99 -27.58 -8.72
CA PHE A 145 7.76 -27.69 -7.93
C PHE A 145 7.08 -29.07 -8.04
N THR A 146 7.76 -30.05 -8.63
CA THR A 146 7.29 -31.44 -8.61
C THR A 146 7.54 -32.08 -7.22
N PRO A 147 6.68 -33.00 -6.75
CA PRO A 147 6.80 -33.59 -5.42
C PRO A 147 8.14 -34.26 -5.12
N ASP A 148 8.78 -34.87 -6.13
CA ASP A 148 10.09 -35.51 -5.97
C ASP A 148 11.18 -34.46 -5.66
N VAL A 149 11.23 -33.33 -6.38
CA VAL A 149 12.24 -32.28 -6.15
C VAL A 149 11.98 -31.53 -4.85
N LEU A 150 10.72 -31.29 -4.48
CA LEU A 150 10.38 -30.63 -3.20
C LEU A 150 10.79 -31.47 -1.97
N ALA A 151 10.89 -32.79 -2.10
CA ALA A 151 11.39 -33.69 -1.06
C ALA A 151 12.94 -33.77 -0.97
N ASP A 152 13.64 -33.28 -1.99
CA ASP A 152 15.11 -33.11 -2.00
C ASP A 152 15.56 -31.70 -1.55
N LEU A 153 14.63 -30.74 -1.41
CA LEU A 153 14.92 -29.41 -0.86
C LEU A 153 15.00 -29.41 0.67
N PRO A 154 15.96 -28.69 1.28
CA PRO A 154 16.06 -28.57 2.73
C PRO A 154 14.93 -27.70 3.31
N THR A 155 14.58 -27.98 4.56
CA THR A 155 13.47 -27.33 5.28
C THR A 155 13.94 -26.58 6.54
N ASP A 156 15.21 -26.75 6.91
CA ASP A 156 15.84 -26.31 8.16
C ASP A 156 16.96 -25.27 7.97
N GLN A 157 17.30 -24.95 6.72
CA GLN A 157 18.31 -23.95 6.34
C GLN A 157 17.81 -23.05 5.18
N PRO A 158 18.28 -21.81 5.04
CA PRO A 158 17.81 -20.89 4.00
C PRO A 158 18.16 -21.35 2.57
N ILE A 159 17.30 -21.04 1.60
CA ILE A 159 17.49 -21.33 0.17
C ILE A 159 17.78 -20.02 -0.58
N VAL A 160 18.85 -19.98 -1.38
CA VAL A 160 19.17 -18.82 -2.23
C VAL A 160 18.98 -19.17 -3.70
N VAL A 161 17.86 -18.71 -4.28
CA VAL A 161 17.48 -19.00 -5.67
C VAL A 161 18.07 -17.96 -6.62
N TYR A 162 18.69 -18.41 -7.72
CA TYR A 162 19.19 -17.51 -8.76
C TYR A 162 18.92 -18.00 -10.18
N CYS A 163 18.92 -17.05 -11.10
CA CYS A 163 18.87 -17.30 -12.54
C CYS A 163 19.81 -16.31 -13.25
N TYR A 164 19.62 -16.07 -14.55
CA TYR A 164 20.41 -15.09 -15.31
C TYR A 164 20.36 -13.67 -14.73
N THR A 165 19.16 -13.17 -14.40
CA THR A 165 18.90 -11.75 -14.05
C THR A 165 18.15 -11.56 -12.71
N GLY A 166 17.89 -12.64 -11.98
CA GLY A 166 17.04 -12.65 -10.78
C GLY A 166 15.52 -12.71 -11.07
N GLN A 167 15.02 -12.21 -12.21
CA GLN A 167 13.58 -12.03 -12.43
C GLN A 167 12.74 -13.33 -12.41
N THR A 168 13.24 -14.44 -12.97
CA THR A 168 12.52 -15.74 -12.88
C THR A 168 12.79 -16.47 -11.56
N ALA A 169 13.99 -16.32 -10.98
CA ALA A 169 14.32 -16.85 -9.66
C ALA A 169 13.46 -16.24 -8.55
N ALA A 170 13.11 -14.95 -8.69
CA ALA A 170 12.18 -14.25 -7.84
C ALA A 170 10.77 -14.88 -7.86
N GLN A 171 10.29 -15.35 -9.03
CA GLN A 171 9.02 -16.07 -9.10
C GLN A 171 9.06 -17.38 -8.30
N ALA A 172 10.14 -18.16 -8.45
CA ALA A 172 10.33 -19.38 -7.68
C ALA A 172 10.52 -19.12 -6.18
N THR A 173 11.24 -18.05 -5.81
CA THR A 173 11.44 -17.62 -4.41
C THR A 173 10.12 -17.35 -3.71
N ALA A 174 9.20 -16.65 -4.37
CA ALA A 174 7.89 -16.37 -3.81
C ALA A 174 7.07 -17.66 -3.61
N ALA A 175 7.02 -18.54 -4.61
CA ALA A 175 6.31 -19.82 -4.48
C ALA A 175 6.90 -20.72 -3.37
N LEU A 176 8.22 -20.76 -3.21
CA LEU A 176 8.88 -21.45 -2.10
C LEU A 176 8.48 -20.88 -0.73
N ASN A 177 8.42 -19.55 -0.57
CA ASN A 177 7.98 -18.95 0.70
C ASN A 177 6.49 -19.12 0.98
N VAL A 178 5.63 -19.11 -0.05
CA VAL A 178 4.20 -19.45 0.09
C VAL A 178 4.05 -20.90 0.56
N MET A 179 4.96 -21.80 0.19
CA MET A 179 5.05 -23.16 0.73
C MET A 179 5.86 -23.26 2.04
N GLY A 180 6.18 -22.14 2.70
CA GLY A 180 6.84 -22.14 4.01
C GLY A 180 8.37 -22.38 4.02
N TYR A 181 9.04 -22.48 2.86
CA TYR A 181 10.51 -22.52 2.81
C TYR A 181 11.11 -21.12 2.99
N ASP A 182 12.21 -20.97 3.74
CA ASP A 182 12.92 -19.69 3.84
C ASP A 182 13.79 -19.42 2.60
N ALA A 183 13.18 -18.93 1.52
CA ALA A 183 13.87 -18.65 0.26
C ALA A 183 14.14 -17.15 0.04
N SER A 184 15.29 -16.82 -0.55
CA SER A 184 15.65 -15.48 -1.02
C SER A 184 16.14 -15.50 -2.47
N SER A 185 15.72 -14.52 -3.29
CA SER A 185 16.24 -14.40 -4.66
C SER A 185 17.54 -13.60 -4.69
N LEU A 186 18.59 -14.13 -5.33
CA LEU A 186 19.85 -13.42 -5.52
C LEU A 186 19.65 -12.19 -6.43
N VAL A 187 19.97 -11.00 -5.90
CA VAL A 187 19.81 -9.72 -6.60
C VAL A 187 20.68 -9.68 -7.88
N PHE A 188 20.00 -9.50 -9.02
CA PHE A 188 20.53 -9.58 -10.39
C PHE A 188 21.01 -10.97 -10.85
N GLY A 189 20.87 -12.02 -10.02
CA GLY A 189 21.28 -13.38 -10.37
C GLY A 189 22.76 -13.49 -10.77
N MET A 190 23.07 -14.34 -11.76
CA MET A 190 24.44 -14.48 -12.29
C MET A 190 25.01 -13.17 -12.82
N SER A 191 24.19 -12.26 -13.35
CA SER A 191 24.66 -10.93 -13.75
C SER A 191 25.11 -10.04 -12.58
N GLY A 192 24.67 -10.31 -11.35
CA GLY A 192 25.24 -9.72 -10.14
C GLY A 192 26.55 -10.38 -9.71
N TRP A 193 26.64 -11.71 -9.87
CA TRP A 193 27.79 -12.50 -9.42
C TRP A 193 29.06 -12.26 -10.25
N THR A 194 28.98 -12.38 -11.58
CA THR A 194 30.15 -12.42 -12.49
C THR A 194 29.84 -11.78 -13.85
N ASN A 195 30.88 -11.40 -14.61
CA ASN A 195 30.75 -11.08 -16.03
C ASN A 195 31.52 -12.04 -16.97
N ASP A 196 32.04 -13.16 -16.44
CA ASP A 196 32.71 -14.19 -17.23
C ASP A 196 31.79 -14.69 -18.37
N PRO A 197 32.14 -14.49 -19.65
CA PRO A 197 31.26 -14.78 -20.79
C PRO A 197 30.98 -16.28 -21.02
N THR A 198 31.50 -17.18 -20.17
CA THR A 198 31.09 -18.59 -20.12
C THR A 198 29.88 -18.82 -19.20
N ALA A 199 29.71 -18.01 -18.15
CA ALA A 199 28.64 -18.13 -17.15
C ALA A 199 27.63 -16.96 -17.20
N TYR A 200 28.03 -15.84 -17.81
CA TYR A 200 27.29 -14.57 -17.88
C TYR A 200 26.62 -14.37 -19.23
N VAL A 201 25.36 -13.93 -19.21
CA VAL A 201 24.65 -13.41 -20.37
C VAL A 201 24.63 -11.87 -20.28
N LYS A 202 25.04 -11.15 -21.34
CA LYS A 202 24.98 -9.68 -21.37
C LYS A 202 23.52 -9.22 -21.28
N ARG A 203 23.15 -8.68 -20.14
CA ARG A 203 21.79 -8.19 -19.80
C ARG A 203 21.88 -6.81 -19.14
N PHE A 204 22.71 -6.70 -18.12
CA PHE A 204 23.01 -5.45 -17.43
C PHE A 204 24.32 -4.82 -17.93
N ASP A 205 24.55 -3.58 -17.52
CA ASP A 205 25.88 -2.99 -17.54
C ASP A 205 26.79 -3.74 -16.54
N ALA A 206 27.70 -4.55 -17.10
CA ALA A 206 28.59 -5.40 -16.33
C ALA A 206 29.61 -4.63 -15.48
N GLU A 207 29.94 -3.37 -15.81
CA GLU A 207 30.85 -2.54 -15.01
C GLU A 207 30.15 -1.97 -13.75
N LYS A 208 28.81 -1.92 -13.76
CA LYS A 208 27.99 -1.38 -12.66
C LYS A 208 27.35 -2.43 -11.75
N VAL A 209 27.26 -3.68 -12.22
CA VAL A 209 26.45 -4.72 -11.56
C VAL A 209 27.25 -5.95 -11.14
N ALA A 210 28.19 -6.43 -11.96
CA ALA A 210 28.81 -7.75 -11.79
C ALA A 210 30.06 -7.70 -10.88
N ARG A 211 30.06 -8.45 -9.78
CA ARG A 211 31.10 -8.36 -8.72
C ARG A 211 32.38 -9.16 -8.95
N GLN A 212 32.39 -10.05 -9.95
CA GLN A 212 33.52 -10.92 -10.29
C GLN A 212 33.87 -11.94 -9.19
N TYR A 213 32.84 -12.45 -8.51
CA TYR A 213 33.00 -13.55 -7.58
C TYR A 213 33.25 -14.89 -8.32
N PRO A 214 33.94 -15.85 -7.68
CA PRO A 214 34.36 -17.09 -8.34
C PRO A 214 33.18 -17.89 -8.88
N THR A 215 33.40 -18.54 -10.03
CA THR A 215 32.49 -19.55 -10.58
C THR A 215 33.08 -20.95 -10.44
N SER A 216 32.21 -21.95 -10.45
CA SER A 216 32.53 -23.38 -10.50
C SER A 216 32.01 -24.00 -11.80
N THR A 217 32.62 -25.11 -12.22
CA THR A 217 32.09 -26.05 -13.22
C THR A 217 32.11 -27.49 -12.68
N GLU A 218 32.26 -27.67 -11.36
CA GLU A 218 32.20 -28.97 -10.69
C GLU A 218 30.73 -29.35 -10.42
N GLU A 219 30.32 -30.54 -10.84
CA GLU A 219 28.93 -31.02 -10.71
C GLU A 219 28.60 -31.31 -9.23
N VAL A 220 27.65 -30.56 -8.67
CA VAL A 220 27.13 -30.79 -7.32
C VAL A 220 25.97 -31.77 -7.40
N ALA A 221 26.16 -32.98 -6.86
CA ALA A 221 25.10 -33.98 -6.79
C ALA A 221 24.09 -33.59 -5.69
N TRP A 222 22.79 -33.65 -6.00
CA TRP A 222 21.70 -33.40 -5.06
C TRP A 222 21.84 -34.24 -3.77
N PRO A 223 21.42 -33.72 -2.60
CA PRO A 223 21.42 -34.48 -1.35
C PRO A 223 20.52 -35.72 -1.45
N GLU A 224 20.72 -36.69 -0.56
CA GLU A 224 19.68 -37.71 -0.36
C GLU A 224 18.46 -37.02 0.29
N ALA A 225 17.27 -37.22 -0.28
CA ALA A 225 15.99 -36.71 0.20
C ALA A 225 15.88 -36.73 1.74
N SER A 226 15.46 -35.60 2.33
CA SER A 226 15.13 -35.56 3.76
C SER A 226 14.03 -36.57 4.11
N GLY A 227 13.10 -36.79 3.17
CA GLY A 227 11.83 -37.47 3.41
C GLY A 227 10.86 -36.66 4.28
N GLU A 228 11.26 -35.45 4.68
CA GLU A 228 10.54 -34.50 5.51
C GLU A 228 10.30 -33.24 4.67
N THR A 229 9.09 -33.13 4.15
CA THR A 229 8.55 -31.85 3.65
C THR A 229 8.18 -30.97 4.84
N PRO A 230 8.10 -29.63 4.70
CA PRO A 230 7.63 -28.77 5.77
C PRO A 230 6.29 -29.24 6.35
N ASP A 231 6.17 -29.29 7.69
CA ASP A 231 4.92 -29.65 8.41
C ASP A 231 3.71 -28.77 8.00
N ALA A 232 3.99 -27.62 7.37
CA ALA A 232 3.03 -26.64 6.87
C ALA A 232 2.98 -26.54 5.34
N LEU A 233 3.38 -27.57 4.57
CA LEU A 233 3.02 -27.63 3.15
C LEU A 233 1.50 -27.68 2.99
N GLY A 234 0.90 -26.55 2.62
CA GLY A 234 -0.44 -26.54 2.04
C GLY A 234 -0.44 -27.40 0.77
N GLU A 235 -1.10 -28.56 0.79
CA GLU A 235 -1.23 -29.45 -0.39
C GLU A 235 -1.79 -28.68 -1.61
N THR A 236 -2.65 -27.69 -1.34
CA THR A 236 -3.18 -26.72 -2.31
C THR A 236 -2.12 -25.80 -2.90
N SER A 237 -1.18 -25.33 -2.08
CA SER A 237 -0.13 -24.36 -2.41
C SER A 237 0.98 -25.03 -3.23
N VAL A 238 1.31 -26.28 -2.90
CA VAL A 238 2.13 -27.18 -3.74
C VAL A 238 1.49 -27.40 -5.10
N ALA A 239 0.22 -27.82 -5.14
CA ALA A 239 -0.48 -28.08 -6.40
C ALA A 239 -0.63 -26.83 -7.28
N ALA A 240 -0.84 -25.66 -6.68
CA ALA A 240 -0.87 -24.38 -7.39
C ALA A 240 0.50 -24.02 -8.00
N ALA A 241 1.59 -24.27 -7.27
CA ALA A 241 2.95 -24.03 -7.77
C ALA A 241 3.33 -25.00 -8.88
N GLU A 242 3.09 -26.31 -8.69
CA GLU A 242 3.34 -27.33 -9.72
C GLU A 242 2.57 -27.01 -11.01
N ALA A 243 1.28 -26.67 -10.90
CA ALA A 243 0.46 -26.27 -12.04
C ALA A 243 1.01 -25.02 -12.75
N TYR A 244 1.31 -23.94 -12.01
CA TYR A 244 1.80 -22.68 -12.59
C TYR A 244 3.14 -22.86 -13.33
N PHE A 245 4.10 -23.54 -12.71
CA PHE A 245 5.43 -23.73 -13.31
C PHE A 245 5.47 -24.78 -14.42
N THR A 246 4.52 -25.72 -14.44
CA THR A 246 4.38 -26.71 -15.52
C THR A 246 3.63 -26.13 -16.73
N ASP A 247 2.41 -25.60 -16.54
CA ASP A 247 1.47 -25.18 -17.60
C ASP A 247 1.75 -23.77 -18.17
N GLY A 248 3.04 -23.53 -18.41
CA GLY A 248 3.57 -22.26 -18.93
C GLY A 248 4.99 -22.03 -18.43
N GLY A 249 5.17 -22.06 -17.10
CA GLY A 249 6.40 -21.60 -16.46
C GLY A 249 6.29 -20.13 -16.01
N PRO A 250 7.40 -19.50 -15.59
CA PRO A 250 7.39 -18.13 -15.09
C PRO A 250 6.91 -17.15 -16.18
N LYS A 251 5.72 -16.56 -16.00
CA LYS A 251 5.11 -15.66 -16.98
C LYS A 251 5.87 -14.33 -17.03
N LEU A 252 6.31 -13.98 -18.23
CA LEU A 252 6.97 -12.73 -18.58
C LEU A 252 6.32 -12.13 -19.84
N ILE A 253 6.26 -10.81 -19.93
CA ILE A 253 5.84 -10.06 -21.12
C ILE A 253 6.93 -9.06 -21.51
N ALA A 254 7.13 -8.75 -22.80
CA ALA A 254 8.08 -7.70 -23.19
C ALA A 254 7.46 -6.31 -23.03
N ALA A 255 8.29 -5.29 -22.76
CA ALA A 255 7.81 -3.91 -22.72
C ALA A 255 7.21 -3.46 -24.07
N ASP A 256 7.71 -3.99 -25.19
CA ASP A 256 7.15 -3.76 -26.52
C ASP A 256 5.72 -4.31 -26.65
N ASP A 257 5.45 -5.49 -26.09
CA ASP A 257 4.12 -6.11 -26.17
C ASP A 257 3.12 -5.31 -25.34
N VAL A 258 3.49 -4.92 -24.10
CA VAL A 258 2.69 -4.04 -23.25
C VAL A 258 2.42 -2.69 -23.93
N TYR A 259 3.44 -2.10 -24.55
CA TYR A 259 3.29 -0.85 -25.30
C TYR A 259 2.39 -1.02 -26.54
N ASN A 260 2.50 -2.14 -27.25
CA ASN A 260 1.71 -2.41 -28.46
C ASN A 260 0.22 -2.54 -28.15
N ASN A 261 -0.17 -3.27 -27.09
CA ASN A 261 -1.57 -3.37 -26.64
C ASN A 261 -2.13 -1.95 -26.37
N LEU A 262 -1.48 -1.19 -25.49
CA LEU A 262 -1.86 0.18 -25.11
C LEU A 262 -1.94 1.20 -26.27
N ASN A 263 -1.46 0.85 -27.48
CA ASN A 263 -1.35 1.75 -28.62
C ASN A 263 -1.91 1.19 -29.94
N ASP A 264 -2.53 0.01 -29.97
CA ASP A 264 -3.16 -0.53 -31.19
C ASP A 264 -4.56 0.05 -31.46
N GLY A 265 -5.23 0.54 -30.41
CA GLY A 265 -6.56 1.16 -30.44
C GLY A 265 -7.72 0.24 -30.05
N ASP A 266 -7.44 -0.94 -29.47
CA ASP A 266 -8.41 -1.95 -29.05
C ASP A 266 -8.34 -2.19 -27.51
N PRO A 267 -8.98 -1.33 -26.69
CA PRO A 267 -8.87 -1.38 -25.23
C PRO A 267 -9.51 -2.61 -24.57
N ASP A 268 -10.17 -3.47 -25.37
CA ASP A 268 -10.62 -4.79 -24.91
C ASP A 268 -9.45 -5.77 -24.72
N ASN A 269 -8.24 -5.46 -25.22
CA ASN A 269 -7.02 -6.26 -25.04
C ASN A 269 -5.97 -5.65 -24.07
N ASP A 270 -6.26 -4.48 -23.48
CA ASP A 270 -5.38 -3.79 -22.55
C ASP A 270 -5.20 -4.56 -21.22
N PRO A 271 -3.95 -4.86 -20.80
CA PRO A 271 -3.71 -5.50 -19.52
C PRO A 271 -3.93 -4.54 -18.35
N PHE A 272 -4.25 -5.08 -17.18
CA PHE A 272 -4.27 -4.30 -15.94
C PHE A 272 -2.85 -4.16 -15.38
N ILE A 273 -2.29 -2.96 -15.44
CA ILE A 273 -0.85 -2.75 -15.15
C ILE A 273 -0.65 -2.31 -13.70
N ILE A 274 0.23 -2.98 -12.96
CA ILE A 274 0.53 -2.70 -11.55
C ILE A 274 2.02 -2.37 -11.39
N SER A 275 2.32 -1.16 -10.93
CA SER A 275 3.67 -0.81 -10.46
C SER A 275 3.85 -1.15 -8.99
N VAL A 276 4.92 -1.87 -8.68
CA VAL A 276 5.31 -2.26 -7.32
C VAL A 276 6.68 -1.67 -6.92
N ARG A 277 6.92 -0.43 -7.36
CA ARG A 277 8.01 0.46 -6.90
C ARG A 277 7.59 1.23 -5.65
N SER A 278 8.43 2.12 -5.13
CA SER A 278 7.97 3.18 -4.22
C SER A 278 6.91 4.05 -4.90
N ALA A 279 6.03 4.68 -4.11
CA ALA A 279 5.07 5.66 -4.63
C ALA A 279 5.78 6.91 -5.20
N GLU A 280 6.94 7.28 -4.65
CA GLU A 280 7.78 8.39 -5.12
C GLU A 280 8.31 8.13 -6.53
N ASP A 281 8.86 6.93 -6.80
CA ASP A 281 9.39 6.58 -8.12
C ASP A 281 8.29 6.22 -9.12
N TYR A 282 7.08 5.87 -8.65
CA TYR A 282 5.89 5.89 -9.50
C TYR A 282 5.58 7.30 -9.98
N ALA A 283 5.56 8.29 -9.08
CA ALA A 283 5.14 9.65 -9.41
C ALA A 283 6.09 10.37 -10.38
N LYS A 284 7.40 10.08 -10.31
CA LYS A 284 8.42 10.56 -11.27
C LYS A 284 8.19 10.10 -12.70
N GLY A 285 7.55 8.95 -12.90
CA GLY A 285 7.25 8.41 -14.22
C GLY A 285 6.81 6.94 -14.15
N HIS A 286 5.67 6.60 -14.74
CA HIS A 286 5.08 5.26 -14.73
C HIS A 286 4.52 4.83 -16.09
N VAL A 287 4.34 3.52 -16.28
CA VAL A 287 3.71 2.98 -17.50
C VAL A 287 2.29 3.56 -17.60
N PRO A 288 1.86 4.08 -18.76
CA PRO A 288 0.57 4.76 -18.87
C PRO A 288 -0.60 3.86 -18.44
N GLY A 289 -1.55 4.45 -17.71
CA GLY A 289 -2.70 3.72 -17.15
C GLY A 289 -2.38 2.70 -16.03
N ALA A 290 -1.13 2.59 -15.56
CA ALA A 290 -0.80 1.68 -14.46
C ALA A 290 -1.32 2.18 -13.10
N VAL A 291 -1.75 1.26 -12.24
CA VAL A 291 -1.99 1.53 -10.82
C VAL A 291 -0.73 1.29 -9.98
N TRP A 292 -0.65 1.91 -8.80
CA TRP A 292 0.39 1.63 -7.81
C TRP A 292 -0.10 0.66 -6.73
N ALA A 293 0.73 -0.31 -6.33
CA ALA A 293 0.45 -1.15 -5.18
C ALA A 293 1.74 -1.54 -4.43
N SER A 294 1.71 -1.46 -3.10
CA SER A 294 2.73 -2.03 -2.23
C SER A 294 2.70 -3.56 -2.28
N PRO A 295 3.85 -4.25 -2.47
CA PRO A 295 3.92 -5.72 -2.39
C PRO A 295 3.39 -6.32 -1.09
N LYS A 296 3.41 -5.56 0.02
CA LYS A 296 2.96 -6.03 1.33
C LYS A 296 1.44 -6.04 1.46
N GLU A 297 0.78 -4.99 0.97
CA GLU A 297 -0.67 -4.80 1.10
C GLU A 297 -1.46 -5.55 0.02
N LEU A 298 -0.86 -5.73 -1.17
CA LEU A 298 -1.51 -6.27 -2.37
C LEU A 298 -2.16 -7.66 -2.19
N PHE A 299 -1.62 -8.48 -1.28
CA PHE A 299 -2.08 -9.86 -1.05
C PHE A 299 -3.15 -10.00 0.04
N THR A 300 -3.62 -8.89 0.62
CA THR A 300 -4.82 -8.92 1.46
C THR A 300 -6.07 -9.21 0.62
N ALA A 301 -7.06 -9.88 1.20
CA ALA A 301 -8.31 -10.24 0.52
C ALA A 301 -9.00 -9.04 -0.13
N ASP A 302 -9.03 -7.88 0.55
CA ASP A 302 -9.65 -6.65 0.05
C ASP A 302 -8.89 -6.00 -1.12
N MET A 303 -7.58 -6.21 -1.22
CA MET A 303 -6.77 -5.68 -2.33
C MET A 303 -6.83 -6.60 -3.54
N LEU A 304 -6.81 -7.91 -3.33
CA LEU A 304 -7.05 -8.91 -4.36
C LEU A 304 -8.46 -8.80 -4.96
N ALA A 305 -9.47 -8.49 -4.14
CA ALA A 305 -10.85 -8.26 -4.60
C ALA A 305 -11.01 -7.01 -5.50
N LYS A 306 -10.00 -6.13 -5.58
CA LYS A 306 -9.96 -4.99 -6.53
C LYS A 306 -9.26 -5.32 -7.84
N LEU A 307 -8.58 -6.48 -7.94
CA LEU A 307 -7.92 -6.91 -9.16
C LEU A 307 -8.93 -7.50 -10.17
N PRO A 308 -8.82 -7.16 -11.47
CA PRO A 308 -9.66 -7.78 -12.48
C PRO A 308 -9.31 -9.27 -12.66
N ALA A 309 -10.34 -10.11 -12.66
CA ALA A 309 -10.26 -11.51 -13.03
C ALA A 309 -10.66 -11.76 -14.51
N ASP A 310 -10.99 -10.70 -15.25
CA ASP A 310 -11.51 -10.75 -16.63
C ASP A 310 -10.45 -10.50 -17.72
N ARG A 311 -9.26 -10.02 -17.35
CA ARG A 311 -8.15 -9.68 -18.25
C ARG A 311 -6.78 -9.98 -17.63
N PRO A 312 -5.70 -10.06 -18.43
CA PRO A 312 -4.35 -10.28 -17.91
C PRO A 312 -3.85 -9.12 -17.03
N ILE A 313 -3.07 -9.45 -16.00
CA ILE A 313 -2.41 -8.48 -15.11
C ILE A 313 -0.93 -8.38 -15.48
N VAL A 314 -0.39 -7.18 -15.63
CA VAL A 314 1.05 -6.95 -15.89
C VAL A 314 1.68 -6.24 -14.71
N THR A 315 2.57 -6.92 -13.99
CA THR A 315 3.26 -6.33 -12.83
C THR A 315 4.66 -5.87 -13.20
N TYR A 316 5.09 -4.72 -12.68
CA TYR A 316 6.44 -4.22 -12.92
C TYR A 316 7.04 -3.48 -11.71
N CYS A 317 8.36 -3.57 -11.55
CA CYS A 317 9.13 -2.79 -10.58
C CYS A 317 10.31 -2.13 -11.30
N TYR A 318 11.37 -1.72 -10.60
CA TYR A 318 12.56 -1.13 -11.22
C TYR A 318 13.21 -2.05 -12.28
N THR A 319 13.51 -3.30 -11.91
CA THR A 319 14.27 -4.26 -12.75
C THR A 319 13.56 -5.60 -12.96
N GLY A 320 12.26 -5.65 -12.66
CA GLY A 320 11.42 -6.84 -12.79
C GLY A 320 11.49 -7.85 -11.64
N GLN A 321 12.51 -7.81 -10.77
CA GLN A 321 12.71 -8.81 -9.71
C GLN A 321 11.58 -8.85 -8.67
N THR A 322 11.30 -7.74 -7.99
CA THR A 322 10.17 -7.61 -7.03
C THR A 322 8.83 -7.94 -7.68
N ALA A 323 8.63 -7.49 -8.92
CA ALA A 323 7.43 -7.80 -9.69
C ALA A 323 7.31 -9.28 -10.04
N GLY A 324 8.42 -9.99 -10.27
CA GLY A 324 8.44 -11.44 -10.42
C GLY A 324 7.91 -12.15 -9.17
N GLN A 325 8.33 -11.69 -7.97
CA GLN A 325 7.78 -12.24 -6.72
C GLN A 325 6.26 -12.04 -6.65
N VAL A 326 5.75 -10.84 -6.98
CA VAL A 326 4.31 -10.55 -7.02
C VAL A 326 3.57 -11.37 -8.11
N THR A 327 4.18 -11.54 -9.29
CA THR A 327 3.60 -12.32 -10.40
C THR A 327 3.31 -13.76 -9.99
N ALA A 328 4.23 -14.39 -9.24
CA ALA A 328 4.03 -15.76 -8.76
C ALA A 328 2.84 -15.85 -7.81
N GLY A 329 2.77 -15.01 -6.76
CA GLY A 329 1.65 -15.00 -5.82
C GLY A 329 0.30 -14.82 -6.50
N LEU A 330 0.20 -13.91 -7.47
CA LEU A 330 -1.04 -13.71 -8.24
C LEU A 330 -1.44 -14.96 -9.05
N ASN A 331 -0.48 -15.67 -9.67
CA ASN A 331 -0.79 -16.91 -10.40
C ASN A 331 -1.13 -18.08 -9.46
N LEU A 332 -0.50 -18.19 -8.30
CA LEU A 332 -0.85 -19.18 -7.27
C LEU A 332 -2.31 -19.00 -6.79
N LEU A 333 -2.78 -17.75 -6.76
CA LEU A 333 -4.15 -17.36 -6.44
C LEU A 333 -5.11 -17.38 -7.65
N GLY A 334 -4.67 -17.86 -8.81
CA GLY A 334 -5.50 -18.08 -9.99
C GLY A 334 -5.70 -16.87 -10.92
N TYR A 335 -4.99 -15.75 -10.73
CA TYR A 335 -4.99 -14.64 -11.70
C TYR A 335 -4.03 -14.91 -12.85
N ASP A 336 -4.38 -14.48 -14.06
CA ASP A 336 -3.45 -14.50 -15.21
C ASP A 336 -2.50 -13.30 -15.15
N ALA A 337 -1.43 -13.41 -14.37
CA ALA A 337 -0.44 -12.34 -14.21
C ALA A 337 0.88 -12.64 -14.95
N ALA A 338 1.50 -11.61 -15.54
CA ALA A 338 2.83 -11.66 -16.13
C ALA A 338 3.73 -10.55 -15.55
N SER A 339 5.04 -10.82 -15.44
CA SER A 339 6.01 -9.80 -15.04
C SER A 339 6.54 -9.06 -16.26
N MET A 340 6.50 -7.73 -16.28
CA MET A 340 7.12 -6.97 -17.37
C MET A 340 8.64 -7.17 -17.33
N THR A 341 9.18 -7.69 -18.43
CA THR A 341 10.59 -8.04 -18.57
C THR A 341 11.44 -6.80 -18.31
N TYR A 342 12.38 -6.91 -17.35
CA TYR A 342 13.28 -5.83 -16.93
C TYR A 342 12.61 -4.64 -16.23
N GLY A 343 11.29 -4.65 -15.99
CA GLY A 343 10.59 -3.57 -15.27
C GLY A 343 10.69 -2.21 -15.97
N MET A 344 10.68 -1.12 -15.20
CA MET A 344 10.76 0.25 -15.75
C MET A 344 12.08 0.50 -16.50
N SER A 345 13.18 -0.13 -16.09
CA SER A 345 14.45 -0.14 -16.83
C SER A 345 14.39 -0.86 -18.18
N GLY A 346 13.25 -1.49 -18.53
CA GLY A 346 12.92 -2.00 -19.86
C GLY A 346 11.94 -1.13 -20.64
N TRP A 347 11.38 -0.07 -20.05
CA TRP A 347 10.35 0.80 -20.64
C TRP A 347 10.90 2.15 -21.11
N SER A 348 11.62 2.86 -20.25
CA SER A 348 12.19 4.19 -20.52
C SER A 348 13.71 4.23 -20.34
N ASP A 349 14.32 5.19 -21.04
CA ASP A 349 15.75 5.49 -21.09
C ASP A 349 16.13 6.76 -20.29
N ASP A 350 15.13 7.37 -19.61
CA ASP A 350 15.25 8.49 -18.66
C ASP A 350 15.76 8.07 -17.25
N PRO A 351 16.90 8.62 -16.78
CA PRO A 351 17.50 8.25 -15.49
C PRO A 351 16.77 8.77 -14.24
N GLU A 352 15.75 9.62 -14.36
CA GLU A 352 14.89 10.02 -13.24
C GLU A 352 13.76 8.99 -12.99
N VAL A 353 13.49 8.13 -13.99
CA VAL A 353 12.37 7.18 -14.03
C VAL A 353 12.80 5.73 -13.75
N TYR A 354 14.00 5.32 -14.20
CA TYR A 354 14.58 4.00 -13.88
C TYR A 354 15.81 4.13 -12.97
N VAL A 355 15.97 3.18 -12.03
CA VAL A 355 17.02 3.28 -10.98
C VAL A 355 18.39 2.70 -11.42
N LYS A 356 18.41 1.62 -12.23
CA LYS A 356 19.64 1.06 -12.83
C LYS A 356 19.36 0.50 -14.22
N ARG A 357 20.17 0.91 -15.21
CA ARG A 357 19.94 0.63 -16.64
C ARG A 357 20.30 -0.82 -17.03
N PHE A 358 19.41 -1.49 -17.76
CA PHE A 358 19.81 -2.64 -18.60
C PHE A 358 20.59 -2.12 -19.81
N ASP A 359 21.53 -2.92 -20.33
CA ASP A 359 22.54 -2.44 -21.30
C ASP A 359 21.89 -1.68 -22.50
N PRO A 360 22.20 -0.39 -22.71
CA PRO A 360 21.61 0.44 -23.77
C PRO A 360 21.70 -0.19 -25.17
N GLU A 361 22.77 -0.95 -25.45
CA GLU A 361 22.99 -1.59 -26.74
C GLU A 361 22.01 -2.76 -27.01
N THR A 362 21.37 -3.29 -25.96
CA THR A 362 20.45 -4.44 -26.03
C THR A 362 19.00 -4.08 -25.69
N THR A 363 18.80 -3.00 -24.94
CA THR A 363 17.48 -2.53 -24.46
C THR A 363 17.25 -1.04 -24.78
N PRO A 364 17.29 -0.61 -26.06
CA PRO A 364 17.08 0.79 -26.44
C PRO A 364 15.57 1.10 -26.57
N ARG A 365 14.89 1.32 -25.45
CA ARG A 365 13.49 1.72 -25.39
C ARG A 365 13.34 3.02 -24.61
N ASP A 366 12.61 3.95 -25.20
CA ASP A 366 12.08 5.13 -24.51
C ASP A 366 10.61 5.29 -24.91
N PHE A 367 9.75 4.50 -24.26
CA PHE A 367 8.31 4.60 -24.43
C PHE A 367 7.75 5.71 -23.52
N ALA A 368 6.69 6.37 -23.99
CA ALA A 368 5.99 7.38 -23.21
C ALA A 368 5.58 6.84 -21.83
N PHE A 369 5.71 7.68 -20.81
CA PHE A 369 5.33 7.40 -19.43
C PHE A 369 4.47 8.54 -18.90
N ASP A 370 3.52 8.21 -18.04
CA ASP A 370 2.68 9.18 -17.34
C ASP A 370 3.40 9.66 -16.07
N THR A 371 3.06 10.86 -15.58
CA THR A 371 3.58 11.44 -14.34
C THR A 371 2.41 11.96 -13.49
N GLY A 372 2.60 12.01 -12.16
CA GLY A 372 1.56 12.40 -11.20
C GLY A 372 1.41 11.41 -10.05
N ALA A 373 0.58 11.75 -9.06
CA ALA A 373 0.40 10.96 -7.85
C ALA A 373 -0.06 9.52 -8.14
N PRO A 374 0.22 8.54 -7.25
CA PRO A 374 -0.23 7.16 -7.41
C PRO A 374 -1.75 7.04 -7.58
N ALA A 375 -2.16 6.54 -8.75
CA ALA A 375 -3.44 5.87 -8.92
C ALA A 375 -3.40 4.56 -8.11
N SER A 376 -3.51 4.69 -6.79
CA SER A 376 -3.29 3.58 -5.87
C SER A 376 -4.40 2.54 -5.99
N LEU A 377 -4.03 1.26 -6.07
CA LEU A 377 -4.98 0.15 -5.96
C LEU A 377 -5.74 0.20 -4.63
N ALA A 378 -5.17 0.81 -3.58
CA ALA A 378 -5.90 1.05 -2.32
C ALA A 378 -7.15 1.93 -2.54
N ALA A 379 -7.03 2.99 -3.36
CA ALA A 379 -8.12 3.88 -3.77
C ALA A 379 -9.00 3.30 -4.91
N GLY A 380 -8.61 2.16 -5.48
CA GLY A 380 -9.22 1.57 -6.68
C GLY A 380 -10.57 0.88 -6.49
N LYS A 381 -11.65 1.62 -6.19
CA LYS A 381 -13.03 1.26 -6.61
C LYS A 381 -13.91 2.50 -6.81
N MET A 382 -13.80 3.13 -7.98
CA MET A 382 -14.63 4.27 -8.39
C MET A 382 -15.34 4.02 -9.74
N ALA A 383 -15.83 2.79 -9.97
CA ALA A 383 -16.50 2.43 -11.23
C ALA A 383 -17.56 1.28 -11.16
N ASP A 384 -18.14 0.96 -10.00
CA ASP A 384 -19.43 0.20 -9.95
C ASP A 384 -20.25 0.49 -8.68
N ASP A 385 -21.57 0.68 -8.87
CA ASP A 385 -22.58 0.99 -7.85
C ASP A 385 -23.04 -0.27 -7.09
N SER A 386 -22.15 -0.94 -6.36
CA SER A 386 -22.55 -2.10 -5.54
C SER A 386 -21.71 -2.36 -4.27
N ALA A 387 -22.44 -2.68 -3.19
CA ALA A 387 -22.00 -3.23 -1.89
C ALA A 387 -21.02 -2.39 -1.04
N ALA A 388 -21.34 -2.25 0.25
CA ALA A 388 -20.53 -1.55 1.23
C ALA A 388 -19.89 -2.50 2.25
N ALA A 389 -18.57 -2.38 2.41
CA ALA A 389 -17.79 -2.75 3.59
C ALA A 389 -16.83 -1.57 3.88
N GLY A 390 -16.62 -1.24 5.15
CA GLY A 390 -15.99 0.02 5.56
C GLY A 390 -14.46 0.01 5.48
N ASN A 391 -13.87 1.17 5.20
CA ASN A 391 -12.46 1.43 5.47
C ASN A 391 -12.35 1.84 6.95
N GLU A 392 -11.68 1.04 7.79
CA GLU A 392 -11.64 1.30 9.24
C GLU A 392 -11.00 2.65 9.61
N VAL A 393 -9.99 3.11 8.85
CA VAL A 393 -9.34 4.41 9.07
C VAL A 393 -10.27 5.56 8.67
N MET A 394 -11.09 5.36 7.62
CA MET A 394 -12.17 6.27 7.22
C MET A 394 -13.23 6.36 8.33
N ASP A 395 -13.75 5.23 8.79
CA ASP A 395 -14.76 5.18 9.84
C ASP A 395 -14.24 5.78 11.16
N ALA A 396 -12.97 5.56 11.49
CA ALA A 396 -12.29 6.18 12.63
C ALA A 396 -12.17 7.71 12.49
N ALA A 397 -11.80 8.22 11.31
CA ALA A 397 -11.72 9.65 11.04
C ALA A 397 -13.12 10.32 11.12
N VAL A 398 -14.11 9.74 10.44
CA VAL A 398 -15.51 10.18 10.48
C VAL A 398 -16.02 10.18 11.93
N ALA A 399 -15.79 9.12 12.69
CA ALA A 399 -16.17 9.05 14.11
C ALA A 399 -15.51 10.18 14.93
N TYR A 400 -14.19 10.36 14.81
CA TYR A 400 -13.46 11.37 15.58
C TYR A 400 -13.91 12.80 15.27
N PHE A 401 -13.91 13.21 14.00
CA PHE A 401 -14.28 14.58 13.63
C PHE A 401 -15.79 14.85 13.76
N SER A 402 -16.64 13.82 13.80
CA SER A 402 -18.05 13.99 14.18
C SER A 402 -18.23 14.41 15.65
N ALA A 403 -17.32 14.01 16.55
CA ALA A 403 -17.29 14.45 17.94
C ALA A 403 -16.53 15.79 18.09
N GLY A 404 -15.44 15.94 17.34
CA GLY A 404 -14.70 17.19 17.15
C GLY A 404 -13.27 17.17 17.75
N PRO A 405 -12.34 17.99 17.21
CA PRO A 405 -10.95 18.11 17.68
C PRO A 405 -10.80 18.34 19.19
N LYS A 406 -10.16 17.38 19.89
CA LYS A 406 -9.94 17.44 21.35
C LYS A 406 -8.70 18.25 21.73
N THR A 407 -8.85 19.09 22.76
CA THR A 407 -7.77 19.89 23.35
C THR A 407 -8.03 20.16 24.83
N ILE A 408 -6.97 20.35 25.63
CA ILE A 408 -7.03 20.71 27.05
C ILE A 408 -6.20 21.98 27.33
N ALA A 409 -6.71 22.87 28.20
CA ALA A 409 -5.97 24.06 28.62
C ALA A 409 -4.96 23.72 29.74
N ALA A 410 -3.84 24.44 29.80
CA ALA A 410 -2.82 24.25 30.85
C ALA A 410 -3.40 24.35 32.28
N ASP A 411 -4.38 25.23 32.48
CA ASP A 411 -5.06 25.41 33.76
C ASP A 411 -5.83 24.16 34.18
N ALA A 412 -6.57 23.55 33.24
CA ALA A 412 -7.35 22.33 33.50
C ALA A 412 -6.43 21.12 33.71
N LEU A 413 -5.35 20.99 32.91
CA LEU A 413 -4.36 19.94 33.12
C LEU A 413 -3.67 20.06 34.49
N PHE A 414 -3.34 21.28 34.92
CA PHE A 414 -2.77 21.53 36.23
C PHE A 414 -3.79 21.32 37.37
N GLU A 415 -5.06 21.66 37.15
CA GLU A 415 -6.12 21.43 38.13
C GLU A 415 -6.38 19.93 38.37
N ASN A 416 -6.45 19.09 37.32
CA ASN A 416 -6.48 17.64 37.47
C ASN A 416 -5.26 17.13 38.27
N LEU A 417 -4.06 17.34 37.73
CA LEU A 417 -2.79 16.82 38.28
C LEU A 417 -2.47 17.26 39.72
N ASN A 418 -3.22 18.22 40.29
CA ASN A 418 -3.00 18.77 41.62
C ASN A 418 -4.28 18.96 42.48
N ASP A 419 -5.43 18.36 42.15
CA ASP A 419 -6.61 18.38 43.02
C ASP A 419 -6.50 17.41 44.22
N GLY A 420 -5.70 16.35 44.07
CA GLY A 420 -5.44 15.32 45.07
C GLY A 420 -6.20 13.99 44.85
N ASP A 421 -6.81 13.79 43.68
CA ASP A 421 -7.47 12.56 43.26
C ASP A 421 -6.76 11.94 42.05
N GLU A 422 -5.71 11.16 42.34
CA GLU A 422 -4.90 10.38 41.39
C GLU A 422 -5.73 9.43 40.47
N THR A 423 -7.05 9.29 40.67
CA THR A 423 -7.94 8.53 39.79
C THR A 423 -8.51 9.34 38.61
N ASN A 424 -8.24 10.66 38.53
CA ASN A 424 -8.60 11.50 37.37
C ASN A 424 -7.39 12.07 36.61
N ASP A 425 -6.17 11.73 37.03
CA ASP A 425 -4.92 12.15 36.40
C ASP A 425 -4.79 11.60 34.97
N PRO A 426 -4.61 12.46 33.94
CA PRO A 426 -4.38 11.99 32.59
C PRO A 426 -2.94 11.49 32.39
N TYR A 427 -2.76 10.48 31.55
CA TYR A 427 -1.44 10.01 31.13
C TYR A 427 -0.80 11.02 30.17
N VAL A 428 0.25 11.72 30.64
CA VAL A 428 0.84 12.84 29.89
C VAL A 428 1.98 12.36 28.99
N ILE A 429 1.94 12.70 27.69
CA ILE A 429 2.96 12.33 26.70
C ILE A 429 3.65 13.58 26.16
N SER A 430 4.97 13.67 26.37
CA SER A 430 5.85 14.64 25.73
C SER A 430 6.34 14.11 24.39
N VAL A 431 5.93 14.73 23.28
CA VAL A 431 6.46 14.43 21.92
C VAL A 431 7.55 15.42 21.48
N ARG A 432 8.23 16.05 22.46
CA ARG A 432 9.47 16.83 22.24
C ARG A 432 10.67 15.89 22.14
N LYS A 433 11.81 16.42 21.68
CA LYS A 433 13.08 15.69 21.70
C LYS A 433 13.53 15.33 23.12
N PRO A 434 14.28 14.22 23.32
CA PRO A 434 14.80 13.83 24.63
C PRO A 434 15.65 14.91 25.31
N GLU A 435 16.45 15.66 24.55
CA GLU A 435 17.29 16.72 25.12
C GLU A 435 16.44 17.87 25.71
N ASP A 436 15.36 18.26 25.04
CA ASP A 436 14.45 19.32 25.50
C ASP A 436 13.52 18.84 26.61
N TYR A 437 13.18 17.55 26.64
CA TYR A 437 12.49 16.91 27.76
C TYR A 437 13.37 16.88 29.02
N ALA A 438 14.64 16.49 28.90
CA ALA A 438 15.59 16.41 30.01
C ALA A 438 15.94 17.76 30.65
N VAL A 439 15.84 18.87 29.90
CA VAL A 439 15.99 20.23 30.44
C VAL A 439 14.81 20.63 31.34
N GLY A 440 13.62 20.08 31.08
CA GLY A 440 12.44 20.22 31.94
C GLY A 440 11.15 19.78 31.27
N HIS A 441 10.26 19.15 32.02
CA HIS A 441 8.99 18.61 31.52
C HIS A 441 7.87 18.69 32.58
N ILE A 442 6.63 18.48 32.15
CA ILE A 442 5.47 18.34 33.04
C ILE A 442 5.69 17.12 33.95
N PRO A 443 5.55 17.22 35.28
CA PRO A 443 5.71 16.08 36.19
C PRO A 443 4.81 14.90 35.81
N GLY A 444 5.37 13.68 35.84
CA GLY A 444 4.65 12.46 35.44
C GLY A 444 4.56 12.22 33.92
N ALA A 445 5.04 13.14 33.08
CA ALA A 445 4.99 12.96 31.64
C ALA A 445 6.06 12.00 31.10
N VAL A 446 5.66 11.07 30.24
CA VAL A 446 6.56 10.15 29.51
C VAL A 446 7.07 10.81 28.23
N ASN A 447 8.32 10.58 27.84
CA ASN A 447 8.83 11.06 26.55
C ASN A 447 8.79 9.94 25.50
N ILE A 448 7.99 10.14 24.45
CA ILE A 448 7.84 9.20 23.34
C ILE A 448 7.89 10.00 22.04
N SER A 449 8.70 9.61 21.06
CA SER A 449 8.72 10.31 19.77
C SER A 449 7.50 9.92 18.93
N PRO A 450 7.00 10.78 18.02
CA PRO A 450 5.88 10.43 17.15
C PRO A 450 6.12 9.17 16.31
N ALA A 451 7.35 8.92 15.87
CA ALA A 451 7.74 7.74 15.09
C ALA A 451 7.80 6.46 15.93
N ASP A 452 8.12 6.59 17.23
CA ASP A 452 8.14 5.44 18.15
C ASP A 452 6.72 5.08 18.63
N LEU A 453 5.86 6.09 18.81
CA LEU A 453 4.61 6.01 19.57
C LEU A 453 3.60 4.98 19.06
N PHE A 454 3.55 4.76 17.74
CA PHE A 454 2.56 3.87 17.11
C PHE A 454 3.09 2.46 16.84
N ASN A 455 4.32 2.15 17.24
CA ASN A 455 4.82 0.77 17.21
C ASN A 455 4.04 -0.09 18.22
N PRO A 456 3.71 -1.37 17.90
CA PRO A 456 2.87 -2.21 18.75
C PRO A 456 3.33 -2.31 20.20
N ASP A 457 4.63 -2.46 20.43
CA ASP A 457 5.22 -2.57 21.77
C ASP A 457 5.04 -1.29 22.60
N VAL A 458 5.07 -0.11 21.96
CA VAL A 458 4.88 1.18 22.64
C VAL A 458 3.39 1.45 22.88
N MET A 459 2.54 1.14 21.89
CA MET A 459 1.07 1.19 22.01
C MET A 459 0.55 0.32 23.16
N ALA A 460 1.17 -0.84 23.40
CA ALA A 460 0.88 -1.73 24.53
C ALA A 460 1.25 -1.14 25.91
N THR A 461 1.97 -0.02 25.97
CA THR A 461 2.24 0.73 27.21
C THR A 461 1.29 1.91 27.45
N LEU A 462 0.42 2.23 26.47
CA LEU A 462 -0.51 3.36 26.56
C LEU A 462 -1.83 2.93 27.24
N PRO A 463 -2.30 3.66 28.27
CA PRO A 463 -3.52 3.30 28.98
C PRO A 463 -4.77 3.48 28.11
N THR A 464 -5.73 2.58 28.28
CA THR A 464 -7.04 2.58 27.59
C THR A 464 -8.22 2.82 28.52
N ASP A 465 -7.98 2.97 29.82
CA ASP A 465 -8.95 3.18 30.90
C ASP A 465 -8.92 4.59 31.52
N GLN A 466 -7.95 5.44 31.13
CA GLN A 466 -7.82 6.84 31.55
C GLN A 466 -7.43 7.75 30.36
N PRO A 467 -7.72 9.07 30.40
CA PRO A 467 -7.42 9.99 29.31
C PRO A 467 -5.92 10.17 29.06
N ILE A 468 -5.54 10.49 27.82
CA ILE A 468 -4.17 10.82 27.42
C ILE A 468 -4.05 12.32 27.13
N VAL A 469 -2.97 12.97 27.57
CA VAL A 469 -2.68 14.37 27.21
C VAL A 469 -1.33 14.49 26.51
N ALA A 470 -1.36 14.69 25.20
CA ALA A 470 -0.16 14.86 24.38
C ALA A 470 0.27 16.34 24.31
N TYR A 471 1.58 16.60 24.39
CA TYR A 471 2.12 17.96 24.27
C TYR A 471 3.48 18.03 23.55
N CYS A 472 3.73 19.18 22.92
CA CYS A 472 5.04 19.55 22.38
C CYS A 472 5.41 21.00 22.79
N TYR A 473 6.27 21.70 22.04
CA TYR A 473 6.66 23.08 22.30
C TYR A 473 5.50 24.09 22.18
N THR A 474 4.61 23.87 21.20
CA THR A 474 3.53 24.80 20.79
C THR A 474 2.16 24.11 20.60
N GLY A 475 2.04 22.83 20.94
CA GLY A 475 0.85 22.01 20.69
C GLY A 475 0.62 21.60 19.23
N GLN A 476 1.35 22.16 18.25
CA GLN A 476 1.07 21.86 16.84
C GLN A 476 1.43 20.40 16.46
N SER A 477 2.65 19.94 16.76
CA SER A 477 3.06 18.55 16.52
C SER A 477 2.23 17.54 17.32
N ALA A 478 1.97 17.85 18.60
CA ALA A 478 1.16 17.00 19.47
C ALA A 478 -0.31 16.92 19.03
N SER A 479 -0.82 17.90 18.28
CA SER A 479 -2.13 17.83 17.65
C SER A 479 -2.20 16.74 16.57
N GLN A 480 -1.12 16.51 15.79
CA GLN A 480 -1.09 15.39 14.82
C GLN A 480 -1.25 14.05 15.56
N VAL A 481 -0.39 13.81 16.54
CA VAL A 481 -0.43 12.62 17.42
C VAL A 481 -1.79 12.46 18.12
N THR A 482 -2.39 13.54 18.61
CA THR A 482 -3.72 13.51 19.25
C THR A 482 -4.81 12.98 18.30
N SER A 483 -4.76 13.35 17.01
CA SER A 483 -5.75 12.86 16.04
C SER A 483 -5.59 11.37 15.79
N ALA A 484 -4.37 10.90 15.54
CA ALA A 484 -4.09 9.48 15.32
C ALA A 484 -4.43 8.61 16.54
N LEU A 485 -4.11 9.06 17.77
CA LEU A 485 -4.53 8.37 19.00
C LEU A 485 -6.05 8.27 19.16
N ASN A 486 -6.80 9.32 18.84
CA ASN A 486 -8.27 9.26 18.89
C ASN A 486 -8.87 8.35 17.81
N MET A 487 -8.33 8.37 16.60
CA MET A 487 -8.73 7.46 15.54
C MET A 487 -8.43 6.00 15.94
N ALA A 488 -7.30 5.76 16.62
CA ALA A 488 -6.95 4.45 17.21
C ALA A 488 -7.76 4.12 18.49
N GLY A 489 -8.76 4.93 18.86
CA GLY A 489 -9.71 4.63 19.94
C GLY A 489 -9.33 5.10 21.35
N TYR A 490 -8.24 5.85 21.52
CA TYR A 490 -7.84 6.42 22.82
C TYR A 490 -8.53 7.76 23.11
N ASP A 491 -8.79 8.08 24.38
CA ASP A 491 -9.30 9.40 24.77
C ASP A 491 -8.16 10.43 24.92
N ALA A 492 -7.57 10.84 23.78
CA ALA A 492 -6.43 11.75 23.77
C ALA A 492 -6.84 13.23 23.59
N SER A 493 -6.13 14.14 24.25
CA SER A 493 -6.27 15.60 24.09
C SER A 493 -4.92 16.30 23.90
N ASN A 494 -4.86 17.26 22.98
CA ASN A 494 -3.67 18.11 22.83
C ASN A 494 -3.65 19.22 23.89
N LEU A 495 -2.53 19.38 24.60
CA LEU A 495 -2.30 20.54 25.47
C LEU A 495 -2.19 21.82 24.62
N VAL A 496 -3.13 22.75 24.80
CA VAL A 496 -3.20 24.02 24.06
C VAL A 496 -1.92 24.83 24.27
N PHE A 497 -1.20 25.07 23.17
CA PHE A 497 0.13 25.68 23.11
C PHE A 497 1.29 24.90 23.78
N GLY A 498 1.06 23.69 24.30
CA GLY A 498 2.11 22.85 24.87
C GLY A 498 2.95 23.53 25.97
N MET A 499 4.27 23.36 25.96
CA MET A 499 5.15 23.99 26.96
C MET A 499 5.15 25.53 26.92
N SER A 500 4.72 26.15 25.81
CA SER A 500 4.56 27.61 25.75
C SER A 500 3.58 28.14 26.78
N SER A 501 2.48 27.41 27.05
CA SER A 501 1.46 27.81 28.03
C SER A 501 1.73 27.31 29.44
N TRP A 502 2.52 26.23 29.60
CA TRP A 502 2.78 25.61 30.91
C TRP A 502 3.75 26.42 31.80
N THR A 503 4.88 26.87 31.24
CA THR A 503 5.99 27.46 32.03
C THR A 503 6.50 28.78 31.46
N THR A 504 7.02 29.65 32.33
CA THR A 504 7.76 30.87 31.95
C THR A 504 9.25 30.65 31.71
N ASP A 505 9.77 29.45 31.93
CA ASP A 505 11.22 29.18 31.81
C ASP A 505 11.66 29.06 30.33
N PRO A 506 12.54 29.98 29.83
CA PRO A 506 12.97 30.00 28.44
C PRO A 506 13.85 28.82 28.04
N GLU A 507 14.54 28.17 28.99
CA GLU A 507 15.30 26.97 28.70
C GLU A 507 14.38 25.78 28.48
N VAL A 508 13.20 25.77 29.10
CA VAL A 508 12.24 24.66 29.01
C VAL A 508 11.27 24.80 27.83
N TYR A 509 10.68 25.98 27.61
CA TYR A 509 9.65 26.13 26.56
C TYR A 509 10.22 26.10 25.13
N LYS A 510 11.47 26.56 24.94
CA LYS A 510 12.19 26.81 23.66
C LYS A 510 11.48 27.76 22.68
N THR A 511 10.25 27.46 22.26
CA THR A 511 9.38 28.32 21.44
C THR A 511 8.29 28.96 22.32
N ARG A 512 7.88 30.20 22.01
CA ARG A 512 6.93 30.96 22.86
C ARG A 512 5.69 31.39 22.09
N PHE A 513 4.56 30.73 22.38
CA PHE A 513 3.22 31.28 22.16
C PHE A 513 2.74 32.12 23.35
N GLU A 514 1.78 33.02 23.11
CA GLU A 514 1.04 33.85 24.08
C GLU A 514 1.76 34.16 25.41
N PRO A 515 2.86 34.96 25.41
CA PRO A 515 3.67 35.17 26.60
C PRO A 515 2.94 35.81 27.79
N GLU A 516 1.82 36.50 27.53
CA GLU A 516 0.94 37.17 28.50
C GLU A 516 -0.07 36.22 29.17
N THR A 517 -0.40 35.06 28.55
CA THR A 517 -1.36 34.08 29.09
C THR A 517 -0.67 32.83 29.65
N ALA A 518 0.58 32.59 29.23
CA ALA A 518 1.43 31.52 29.69
C ALA A 518 1.63 31.52 31.22
N LYS A 519 1.60 30.31 31.79
CA LYS A 519 1.67 30.07 33.23
C LYS A 519 3.09 29.75 33.67
N SER A 520 3.26 29.53 34.97
CA SER A 520 4.54 29.17 35.59
C SER A 520 4.33 27.94 36.47
N TYR A 521 3.71 26.91 35.90
CA TYR A 521 3.42 25.65 36.59
C TYR A 521 4.70 24.82 36.77
N PRO A 522 4.73 23.90 37.77
CA PRO A 522 5.92 23.13 38.09
C PRO A 522 6.43 22.33 36.90
N THR A 523 7.75 22.23 36.79
CA THR A 523 8.44 21.34 35.84
C THR A 523 9.48 20.53 36.60
N THR A 524 9.67 19.27 36.23
CA THR A 524 10.74 18.42 36.77
C THR A 524 11.76 18.05 35.68
N THR A 525 12.89 17.52 36.12
CA THR A 525 13.93 16.89 35.28
C THR A 525 14.05 15.39 35.56
N ASP A 526 13.32 14.86 36.55
CA ASP A 526 13.32 13.45 36.92
C ASP A 526 12.50 12.65 35.88
N PRO A 527 13.11 11.75 35.09
CA PRO A 527 12.41 11.05 34.00
C PRO A 527 11.34 10.10 34.53
N PHE A 528 10.24 9.99 33.79
CA PHE A 528 9.17 9.03 34.05
C PHE A 528 9.10 8.01 32.91
N GLU A 529 9.22 6.73 33.24
CA GLU A 529 9.17 5.60 32.30
C GLU A 529 7.74 5.03 32.19
N ALA A 530 7.37 4.57 31.00
CA ALA A 530 6.14 3.80 30.82
C ALA A 530 6.25 2.47 31.59
N THR A 531 5.25 2.15 32.43
CA THR A 531 5.34 1.08 33.44
C THR A 531 4.10 0.19 33.55
N GLY A 532 3.12 0.37 32.65
CA GLY A 532 1.93 -0.49 32.55
C GLY A 532 1.92 -1.32 31.27
N GLU A 533 1.24 -2.47 31.32
CA GLU A 533 0.88 -3.28 30.16
C GLU A 533 -0.63 -3.16 29.94
N TYR A 534 -1.05 -2.72 28.75
CA TYR A 534 -2.44 -2.48 28.39
C TYR A 534 -2.79 -3.16 27.07
N ALA A 535 -4.01 -3.66 26.95
CA ALA A 535 -4.55 -4.07 25.65
C ALA A 535 -4.94 -2.81 24.86
N ALA A 536 -4.39 -2.67 23.65
CA ALA A 536 -4.77 -1.61 22.73
C ALA A 536 -6.27 -1.69 22.33
N PRO A 537 -6.93 -0.56 21.99
CA PRO A 537 -8.34 -0.57 21.63
C PRO A 537 -8.64 -1.47 20.41
N SER A 538 -9.81 -2.10 20.37
CA SER A 538 -10.19 -3.03 19.30
C SER A 538 -11.60 -2.73 18.79
N PRO A 539 -11.87 -2.77 17.47
CA PRO A 539 -10.95 -3.18 16.40
C PRO A 539 -9.93 -2.12 15.96
N LEU A 540 -10.29 -0.83 16.03
CA LEU A 540 -9.66 0.24 15.25
C LEU A 540 -8.17 0.50 15.50
N ALA A 541 -7.59 0.13 16.65
CA ALA A 541 -6.21 0.54 16.94
C ALA A 541 -5.18 -0.14 16.04
N ALA A 542 -5.40 -1.36 15.55
CA ALA A 542 -4.40 -2.06 14.73
C ALA A 542 -4.21 -1.38 13.37
N THR A 543 -5.29 -1.24 12.61
CA THR A 543 -5.30 -0.63 11.27
C THR A 543 -4.95 0.86 11.31
N VAL A 544 -5.43 1.60 12.33
CA VAL A 544 -5.06 3.01 12.49
C VAL A 544 -3.63 3.20 12.99
N ALA A 545 -3.11 2.33 13.88
CA ALA A 545 -1.72 2.43 14.32
C ALA A 545 -0.75 2.10 13.20
N GLU A 546 -1.03 1.13 12.33
CA GLU A 546 -0.20 0.85 11.15
C GLU A 546 -0.11 2.07 10.23
N ALA A 547 -1.26 2.66 9.84
CA ALA A 547 -1.30 3.89 9.05
C ALA A 547 -0.60 5.07 9.74
N ALA A 548 -0.74 5.19 11.07
CA ALA A 548 -0.05 6.22 11.86
C ALA A 548 1.46 5.99 11.90
N ASN A 549 1.92 4.76 12.12
CA ASN A 549 3.34 4.42 12.19
C ASN A 549 4.04 4.73 10.87
N THR A 550 3.44 4.33 9.74
CA THR A 550 3.90 4.69 8.39
C THR A 550 3.98 6.20 8.19
N TYR A 551 3.00 6.97 8.67
CA TYR A 551 3.03 8.43 8.55
C TYR A 551 4.11 9.10 9.43
N PHE A 552 4.23 8.68 10.69
CA PHE A 552 5.12 9.35 11.64
C PHE A 552 6.59 8.93 11.50
N ASP A 553 6.89 7.72 10.98
CA ASP A 553 8.23 7.31 10.55
C ASP A 553 8.71 8.11 9.32
N ALA A 554 7.86 8.26 8.30
CA ALA A 554 8.12 9.14 7.16
C ALA A 554 8.23 10.63 7.55
N GLY A 555 7.57 11.02 8.64
CA GLY A 555 7.75 12.31 9.31
C GLY A 555 6.56 13.27 9.19
N MET A 556 6.24 13.93 10.29
CA MET A 556 5.15 14.92 10.40
C MET A 556 5.25 16.05 9.37
N LYS A 557 4.23 16.19 8.52
CA LYS A 557 4.22 17.18 7.43
C LYS A 557 3.75 18.57 7.86
N THR A 558 4.59 19.57 7.63
CA THR A 558 4.30 20.99 7.90
C THR A 558 4.94 21.91 6.87
N ILE A 559 4.24 22.95 6.44
CA ILE A 559 4.77 24.00 5.54
C ILE A 559 4.88 25.34 6.25
N LYS A 560 5.91 26.14 5.95
CA LYS A 560 6.09 27.49 6.51
C LYS A 560 5.33 28.54 5.68
N ALA A 561 4.96 29.66 6.32
CA ALA A 561 4.36 30.79 5.63
C ALA A 561 5.26 31.33 4.49
N ASP A 562 6.57 31.49 4.73
CA ASP A 562 7.53 31.86 3.68
C ASP A 562 7.46 30.93 2.47
N ALA A 563 7.61 29.62 2.68
CA ALA A 563 7.69 28.63 1.62
C ALA A 563 6.38 28.51 0.82
N LEU A 564 5.22 28.58 1.49
CA LEU A 564 3.92 28.61 0.84
C LEU A 564 3.71 29.91 0.06
N TYR A 565 4.16 31.05 0.60
CA TYR A 565 4.08 32.34 -0.11
C TYR A 565 5.01 32.38 -1.33
N GLU A 566 6.22 31.84 -1.22
CA GLU A 566 7.16 31.73 -2.34
C GLU A 566 6.60 30.83 -3.46
N ASN A 567 5.93 29.72 -3.11
CA ASN A 567 5.22 28.84 -4.05
C ASN A 567 4.12 29.62 -4.80
N LEU A 568 3.12 30.15 -4.08
CA LEU A 568 1.97 30.90 -4.62
C LEU A 568 2.34 32.20 -5.38
N ASN A 569 3.63 32.53 -5.53
CA ASN A 569 4.12 33.74 -6.19
C ASN A 569 5.34 33.48 -7.11
N ASP A 570 5.71 32.23 -7.41
CA ASP A 570 6.82 31.93 -8.33
C ASP A 570 6.44 32.16 -9.82
N GLY A 571 5.15 32.00 -10.15
CA GLY A 571 4.57 32.16 -11.48
C GLY A 571 4.17 30.86 -12.18
N ASP A 572 4.18 29.73 -11.48
CA ASP A 572 3.81 28.40 -11.96
C ASP A 572 2.61 27.82 -11.18
N GLU A 573 1.41 28.24 -11.58
CA GLU A 573 0.11 27.76 -11.07
C GLU A 573 -0.09 26.23 -11.16
N THR A 574 0.83 25.47 -11.77
CA THR A 574 0.77 24.00 -11.83
C THR A 574 1.38 23.28 -10.63
N ASN A 575 2.13 24.00 -9.78
CA ASN A 575 2.70 23.46 -8.54
C ASN A 575 1.96 23.93 -7.26
N ASP A 576 0.91 24.74 -7.41
CA ASP A 576 0.17 25.33 -6.29
C ASP A 576 -0.67 24.30 -5.51
N PRO A 577 -0.59 24.29 -4.17
CA PRO A 577 -1.31 23.32 -3.34
C PRO A 577 -2.79 23.69 -3.19
N TYR A 578 -3.61 22.67 -2.93
CA TYR A 578 -5.01 22.84 -2.56
C TYR A 578 -5.12 23.32 -1.09
N ILE A 579 -5.38 24.62 -0.89
CA ILE A 579 -5.36 25.23 0.45
C ILE A 579 -6.74 25.14 1.11
N ILE A 580 -6.79 24.56 2.32
CA ILE A 580 -8.02 24.39 3.11
C ILE A 580 -7.95 25.22 4.40
N SER A 581 -8.94 26.09 4.62
CA SER A 581 -9.13 26.77 5.91
C SER A 581 -10.15 26.06 6.79
N VAL A 582 -9.69 25.56 7.94
CA VAL A 582 -10.53 24.98 9.00
C VAL A 582 -10.73 25.95 10.18
N ARG A 583 -10.94 27.23 9.86
CA ARG A 583 -11.42 28.28 10.78
C ARG A 583 -12.97 28.30 10.79
N SER A 584 -13.58 29.20 11.55
CA SER A 584 -15.00 29.52 11.35
C SER A 584 -15.22 30.18 9.98
N ALA A 585 -16.40 29.98 9.37
CA ALA A 585 -16.77 30.66 8.12
C ALA A 585 -16.76 32.19 8.27
N ASP A 586 -17.15 32.72 9.44
CA ASP A 586 -17.12 34.14 9.75
C ASP A 586 -15.69 34.71 9.76
N ASP A 587 -14.70 33.96 10.26
CA ASP A 587 -13.30 34.40 10.30
C ASP A 587 -12.58 34.17 8.96
N TYR A 588 -12.99 33.16 8.20
CA TYR A 588 -12.58 33.00 6.81
C TYR A 588 -13.06 34.19 5.97
N GLY A 589 -14.34 34.56 6.07
CA GLY A 589 -14.93 35.65 5.28
C GLY A 589 -14.33 37.05 5.53
N LYS A 590 -13.68 37.28 6.68
CA LYS A 590 -12.94 38.52 6.97
C LYS A 590 -11.61 38.62 6.22
N GLY A 591 -10.99 37.48 5.93
CA GLY A 591 -9.67 37.39 5.33
C GLY A 591 -9.14 35.96 5.35
N HIS A 592 -8.68 35.46 4.22
CA HIS A 592 -8.14 34.11 4.04
C HIS A 592 -6.88 34.11 3.16
N LEU A 593 -6.13 33.00 3.19
CA LEU A 593 -5.06 32.77 2.21
C LEU A 593 -5.61 32.87 0.78
N PRO A 594 -4.83 33.36 -0.20
CA PRO A 594 -5.23 33.36 -1.60
C PRO A 594 -5.55 31.95 -2.10
N GLY A 595 -6.60 31.81 -2.91
CA GLY A 595 -7.02 30.52 -3.50
C GLY A 595 -7.57 29.49 -2.51
N ALA A 596 -7.60 29.80 -1.21
CA ALA A 596 -8.04 28.86 -0.18
C ALA A 596 -9.55 28.60 -0.22
N VAL A 597 -9.96 27.35 -0.04
CA VAL A 597 -11.36 26.98 0.28
C VAL A 597 -11.61 27.04 1.78
N TRP A 598 -12.89 27.09 2.18
CA TRP A 598 -13.32 26.93 3.57
C TRP A 598 -13.98 25.57 3.77
N GLU A 599 -13.54 24.82 4.77
CA GLU A 599 -14.14 23.54 5.14
C GLU A 599 -14.37 23.45 6.66
N ASP A 600 -15.55 23.00 7.07
CA ASP A 600 -15.80 22.55 8.44
C ASP A 600 -15.26 21.13 8.60
N PRO A 601 -14.33 20.82 9.53
CA PRO A 601 -13.81 19.47 9.71
C PRO A 601 -14.87 18.38 9.86
N LYS A 602 -16.04 18.70 10.42
CA LYS A 602 -17.13 17.75 10.59
C LYS A 602 -17.94 17.50 9.31
N ALA A 603 -17.97 18.45 8.38
CA ALA A 603 -18.48 18.23 7.02
C ALA A 603 -17.43 17.52 6.15
N LEU A 604 -16.16 17.95 6.28
CA LEU A 604 -15.02 17.43 5.53
C LEU A 604 -14.84 15.93 5.75
N PHE A 605 -14.74 15.46 7.00
CA PHE A 605 -14.66 14.03 7.33
C PHE A 605 -16.03 13.35 7.25
N THR A 606 -16.55 13.30 6.04
CA THR A 606 -17.64 12.44 5.58
C THR A 606 -17.20 11.78 4.26
N PRO A 607 -17.81 10.65 3.83
CA PRO A 607 -17.51 10.06 2.52
C PRO A 607 -17.68 11.06 1.37
N GLU A 608 -18.71 11.92 1.44
CA GLU A 608 -18.98 12.96 0.46
C GLU A 608 -17.96 14.12 0.52
N GLY A 609 -17.54 14.55 1.71
CA GLY A 609 -16.59 15.66 1.88
C GLY A 609 -15.13 15.30 1.55
N LEU A 610 -14.73 14.06 1.79
CA LEU A 610 -13.40 13.58 1.38
C LEU A 610 -13.35 13.32 -0.13
N ALA A 611 -14.47 12.97 -0.76
CA ALA A 611 -14.59 12.87 -2.21
C ALA A 611 -14.54 14.22 -2.96
N THR A 612 -14.57 15.37 -2.27
CA THR A 612 -14.30 16.69 -2.88
C THR A 612 -12.83 17.13 -2.79
N LEU A 613 -11.99 16.39 -2.07
CA LEU A 613 -10.55 16.67 -1.99
C LEU A 613 -9.79 16.09 -3.19
N PRO A 614 -8.80 16.81 -3.74
CA PRO A 614 -7.91 16.25 -4.75
C PRO A 614 -6.99 15.18 -4.14
N THR A 615 -6.64 14.18 -4.94
CA THR A 615 -5.72 13.08 -4.58
C THR A 615 -4.41 13.16 -5.36
N ASP A 616 -4.28 14.15 -6.25
CA ASP A 616 -3.26 14.29 -7.29
C ASP A 616 -2.31 15.49 -7.09
N GLN A 617 -2.63 16.40 -6.19
CA GLN A 617 -1.83 17.58 -5.82
C GLN A 617 -1.74 17.74 -4.29
N PRO A 618 -0.68 18.39 -3.74
CA PRO A 618 -0.51 18.57 -2.30
C PRO A 618 -1.64 19.40 -1.67
N ILE A 619 -2.03 19.05 -0.44
CA ILE A 619 -3.04 19.77 0.33
C ILE A 619 -2.36 20.58 1.45
N VAL A 620 -2.72 21.86 1.60
CA VAL A 620 -2.22 22.70 2.71
C VAL A 620 -3.36 23.12 3.62
N VAL A 621 -3.41 22.54 4.83
CA VAL A 621 -4.45 22.83 5.82
C VAL A 621 -3.98 23.92 6.78
N TYR A 622 -4.83 24.92 7.04
CA TYR A 622 -4.57 25.93 8.06
C TYR A 622 -5.79 26.27 8.93
N CYS A 623 -5.52 26.60 10.19
CA CYS A 623 -6.49 27.14 11.13
C CYS A 623 -5.91 28.42 11.75
N TYR A 624 -6.46 28.91 12.87
CA TYR A 624 -5.96 30.10 13.56
C TYR A 624 -4.47 29.98 13.97
N THR A 625 -4.08 28.88 14.63
CA THR A 625 -2.75 28.73 15.26
C THR A 625 -2.05 27.41 14.89
N GLY A 626 -2.40 26.80 13.75
CA GLY A 626 -1.87 25.51 13.28
C GLY A 626 -2.44 24.27 13.98
N GLN A 627 -2.74 24.31 15.28
CA GLN A 627 -3.13 23.15 16.10
C GLN A 627 -4.29 22.31 15.50
N THR A 628 -5.47 22.89 15.29
CA THR A 628 -6.63 22.18 14.69
C THR A 628 -6.33 21.66 13.28
N ALA A 629 -5.62 22.45 12.47
CA ALA A 629 -5.22 22.04 11.13
C ALA A 629 -4.27 20.84 11.15
N SER A 630 -3.35 20.77 12.11
CA SER A 630 -2.49 19.60 12.28
C SER A 630 -3.25 18.33 12.67
N GLN A 631 -4.39 18.42 13.37
CA GLN A 631 -5.25 17.24 13.56
C GLN A 631 -5.80 16.74 12.21
N VAL A 632 -6.40 17.66 11.44
CA VAL A 632 -6.93 17.38 10.08
C VAL A 632 -5.84 16.84 9.15
N THR A 633 -4.65 17.45 9.13
CA THR A 633 -3.49 17.00 8.34
C THR A 633 -3.06 15.58 8.68
N SER A 634 -3.03 15.20 9.96
CA SER A 634 -2.68 13.83 10.35
C SER A 634 -3.71 12.85 9.80
N ALA A 635 -5.01 13.09 10.07
CA ALA A 635 -6.07 12.23 9.58
C ALA A 635 -6.11 12.12 8.04
N LEU A 636 -5.84 13.21 7.31
CA LEU A 636 -5.74 13.18 5.85
C LEU A 636 -4.55 12.32 5.37
N ASN A 637 -3.38 12.39 6.02
CA ASN A 637 -2.26 11.50 5.65
C ASN A 637 -2.52 10.03 6.01
N LEU A 638 -3.17 9.75 7.15
CA LEU A 638 -3.62 8.40 7.51
C LEU A 638 -4.63 7.82 6.49
N LEU A 639 -5.35 8.70 5.77
CA LEU A 639 -6.25 8.34 4.65
C LEU A 639 -5.56 8.37 3.27
N GLY A 640 -4.25 8.60 3.21
CA GLY A 640 -3.44 8.56 1.98
C GLY A 640 -3.30 9.88 1.21
N TYR A 641 -3.83 11.00 1.69
CA TYR A 641 -3.66 12.31 1.05
C TYR A 641 -2.30 12.95 1.41
N ASP A 642 -1.64 13.63 0.47
CA ASP A 642 -0.45 14.42 0.76
C ASP A 642 -0.79 15.77 1.42
N ALA A 643 -1.15 15.73 2.70
CA ALA A 643 -1.49 16.94 3.45
C ALA A 643 -0.31 17.48 4.27
N SER A 644 -0.11 18.80 4.26
CA SER A 644 0.77 19.57 5.14
C SER A 644 -0.04 20.54 5.99
N SER A 645 0.35 20.72 7.26
CA SER A 645 -0.24 21.79 8.10
C SER A 645 0.61 23.06 8.05
N LEU A 646 -0.02 24.22 7.83
CA LEU A 646 0.67 25.52 7.88
C LEU A 646 1.20 25.77 9.31
N VAL A 647 2.51 25.96 9.44
CA VAL A 647 3.18 26.27 10.71
C VAL A 647 2.57 27.54 11.30
N PHE A 648 1.97 27.41 12.49
CA PHE A 648 1.23 28.45 13.22
C PHE A 648 -0.02 29.02 12.52
N GLY A 649 -0.43 28.46 11.37
CA GLY A 649 -1.68 28.80 10.69
C GLY A 649 -1.80 30.27 10.27
N MET A 650 -3.02 30.84 10.34
CA MET A 650 -3.25 32.23 9.94
C MET A 650 -2.42 33.25 10.75
N SER A 651 -2.02 32.88 11.97
CA SER A 651 -1.22 33.73 12.87
C SER A 651 0.26 33.86 12.46
N SER A 652 0.73 33.11 11.47
CA SER A 652 1.99 33.41 10.77
C SER A 652 1.78 34.15 9.45
N TRP A 653 0.66 33.91 8.75
CA TRP A 653 0.42 34.50 7.42
C TRP A 653 0.14 36.00 7.43
N SER A 654 -0.67 36.48 8.39
CA SER A 654 -1.12 37.88 8.44
C SER A 654 -1.02 38.47 9.84
N ASP A 655 -0.68 39.75 9.87
CA ASP A 655 -0.59 40.63 11.04
C ASP A 655 -1.93 41.39 11.30
N ASP A 656 -2.95 41.25 10.44
CA ASP A 656 -4.25 41.94 10.58
C ASP A 656 -5.11 41.40 11.76
N PRO A 657 -5.42 42.23 12.78
CA PRO A 657 -6.19 41.83 13.95
C PRO A 657 -7.68 41.51 13.70
N ASP A 658 -8.24 41.85 12.53
CA ASP A 658 -9.57 41.40 12.13
C ASP A 658 -9.54 39.97 11.49
N VAL A 659 -8.34 39.43 11.21
CA VAL A 659 -8.13 38.18 10.45
C VAL A 659 -7.47 37.05 11.27
N PHE A 660 -6.47 37.35 12.12
CA PHE A 660 -5.89 36.38 13.06
C PHE A 660 -6.63 36.44 14.43
N ALA A 661 -6.81 35.30 15.10
CA ALA A 661 -7.62 35.25 16.34
C ALA A 661 -6.82 35.44 17.64
N LYS A 662 -5.59 34.90 17.75
CA LYS A 662 -4.71 35.01 18.92
C LYS A 662 -3.25 34.99 18.49
N ARG A 663 -2.39 35.79 19.13
CA ARG A 663 -1.08 36.17 18.56
C ARG A 663 0.10 35.36 19.11
N PHE A 664 0.98 35.02 18.17
CA PHE A 664 2.39 34.68 18.39
C PHE A 664 3.19 35.91 18.86
N ASP A 665 4.47 35.74 19.26
CA ASP A 665 5.43 36.85 19.41
C ASP A 665 5.75 37.46 18.03
N ALA A 666 4.87 38.35 17.56
CA ALA A 666 4.80 38.82 16.19
C ALA A 666 6.11 39.40 15.62
N ALA A 667 7.08 39.74 16.46
CA ALA A 667 8.42 40.18 16.03
C ALA A 667 9.30 39.06 15.41
N LYS A 668 8.86 37.80 15.34
CA LYS A 668 9.73 36.65 14.96
C LYS A 668 9.20 35.69 13.88
N ALA A 669 7.89 35.63 13.60
CA ALA A 669 7.29 34.68 12.65
C ALA A 669 5.85 35.05 12.24
N ALA A 670 5.50 36.34 12.30
CA ALA A 670 4.27 36.87 11.72
C ALA A 670 4.64 37.72 10.50
N HIS A 671 3.93 37.48 9.40
CA HIS A 671 4.16 38.10 8.11
C HIS A 671 2.93 38.96 7.79
N ASP A 672 3.04 39.84 6.79
CA ASP A 672 1.92 40.61 6.24
C ASP A 672 1.75 40.21 4.77
N TYR A 673 1.43 38.92 4.56
CA TYR A 673 1.18 38.38 3.23
C TYR A 673 -0.25 38.65 2.79
N ALA A 674 -0.42 38.78 1.47
CA ALA A 674 -1.71 39.09 0.87
C ALA A 674 -2.81 38.13 1.34
N THR A 675 -3.98 38.69 1.62
CA THR A 675 -5.18 37.92 1.94
C THR A 675 -6.31 38.28 0.98
N GLU A 676 -7.15 37.30 0.71
CA GLU A 676 -8.40 37.49 -0.01
C GLU A 676 -9.56 37.58 0.98
N ALA A 677 -10.62 38.29 0.60
CA ALA A 677 -11.85 38.37 1.38
C ALA A 677 -13.03 37.92 0.50
N SER A 678 -13.94 37.15 1.07
CA SER A 678 -15.09 36.60 0.36
C SER A 678 -16.08 37.72 -0.02
N GLN A 679 -16.65 37.67 -1.23
CA GLN A 679 -17.59 38.69 -1.78
C GLN A 679 -19.06 38.40 -1.45
#